data_AF-A0A9W6DNM6-F1
#
_entry.id   AF-A0A9W6DNM6-F1
#
_cell.length_a   1.000
_cell.length_b   1.000
_cell.length_c   1.000
_cell.angle_alpha   90.00
_cell.angle_beta   90.00
_cell.angle_gamma   90.00
#
_symmetry.space_group_name_H-M   'P 1'
#
loop_
_entity.id
_entity.type
_entity.pdbx_description
1 polymer ?
#
loop_
_entity_poly.entity_id
_entity_poly.type
_entity_poly.pdbx_seq_one_letter_code
_entity_poly.pdbx_strand_id
1 'polypeptide(L)'
;MALRVDSFHISVHEGDCAIHLLVEEGGKRPKGKTEGKVKAAVFIDSGKRPSSNASKTDVETLVLPPARNTMKWIEQKYVLDTNFLELDSIVITHWDTDHYLGIASILQDAAVKTKGPADINWLKWDKKTKKPATHFYCPTKKKKKIDTIGTSADGLSSAYFKVDEKTNIVSIKSKDLKSPYEFAIFHSTDTDLWDVLGVDFFRNKPLAKSVKGSISLPELVKKHGLSAGQPGMYCIGVAGKNLANSPKTLIIDDKSVTATNQASIAAIIAWPPTGTKKAPRVSHYFAGDLGQTFEQPIQDWLTAGGVNSITSFKVNHHGSQYSTTMKFFDTFEPVNAFVPSPTNGRHGHPTWPVVFTWYIWAMAYNTSSNSPARLVAGTFPAAIMRNDKGNWVGSKYISPAALVDAKYSEFQKFIQTKAAGLSKKLKDRNHLQLEDIQKQIKKKGVNKKKFLADRFATMWSSLCFPDDAYHVSSCGAYRVTKGGTPWESLLFVRIQSVDNNSDGLLKYVNIDSVTLRDLPAPTVTKAGKMTSLAVLTKPTTSVRKTTTKTVPPTKARKKKKKSIKSLDYGLAEDDSMEREVDYDLLPHACVLSDALYVADETNPNEMTDLPTDDTTASLDNDAEESEDSSSDFTDVEVDSTSSEHTESEDSEDSEDSEDSEDSEDSEDSEEVDIISNPSPTLVQSPTRETTAGDWSVYTSDLTEEEIRSNGVTNFERLPEGEMNDFVSDLHCGVVWLTSKPTETGSATPLQETDEWQCWFHDVLNAKDLRALKTDSMTLGGFTMKVSLAPLGSGPVTGSDSLPWLEFTTESSVIQNTFGSTEYFLSSGLLKDRSVLVFGLKPVQPSQKVNLGDLFKFVGLADLEKNPLIALLSAPAFKVPSNDSDLQKKRNAIWFIPSFDYKTALRLQWALDSQTEENLNQLLQHLSLSLSQTTVIARRSSSWSTNGDESQIISDGTIVFLAKIQIEQIDLDATFDFTKDTTTLTLTLDTRTDKALSSILKWIGTIMRVTPDFASLQNRSFGSSKLGSFNFRRITIQLGKDPETKKVFVEDFRIDMEVSLQHSSGPTLFLLSYVYNSEDASSVQARLWCPPPPLLSEGERLVLPAYETYQDMKPVSIDVTNWKRSLNLAALAGFDDIPSFIPTEVLMAELRANKKGVSFSGTMKPTPPVGAVPTFSIAEVTLLVSYQWGSPSMAVMNLPKGTFTGTFAIKALLQPPKEAKFGEPTQLR
;
A
#
# COMPACT_ATOMS: atom_id res chain seq x y z
N MET A 1 -5.97 -31.64 32.90
CA MET A 1 -5.83 -31.06 31.53
C MET A 1 -5.51 -29.59 31.69
N ALA A 2 -4.71 -29.01 30.80
CA ALA A 2 -4.38 -27.59 30.86
C ALA A 2 -5.53 -26.78 30.23
N LEU A 3 -5.81 -25.59 30.74
CA LEU A 3 -6.74 -24.65 30.08
C LEU A 3 -5.96 -23.50 29.45
N ARG A 4 -6.48 -23.00 28.32
CA ARG A 4 -6.01 -21.80 27.63
C ARG A 4 -7.18 -20.96 27.14
N VAL A 5 -6.91 -19.71 26.78
CA VAL A 5 -7.90 -18.86 26.11
C VAL A 5 -7.37 -18.43 24.75
N ASP A 6 -8.05 -18.84 23.69
CA ASP A 6 -7.74 -18.41 22.33
C ASP A 6 -8.66 -17.25 21.95
N SER A 7 -8.10 -16.05 21.86
CA SER A 7 -8.80 -14.80 21.54
C SER A 7 -8.60 -14.44 20.08
N PHE A 8 -9.67 -14.47 19.29
CA PHE A 8 -9.70 -14.12 17.87
C PHE A 8 -10.18 -12.68 17.73
N HIS A 9 -9.28 -11.75 17.43
CA HIS A 9 -9.64 -10.39 17.01
C HIS A 9 -9.87 -10.38 15.50
N ILE A 10 -11.04 -9.92 15.04
CA ILE A 10 -11.55 -10.19 13.69
C ILE A 10 -11.58 -8.89 12.89
N SER A 11 -11.04 -8.92 11.67
CA SER A 11 -10.95 -7.76 10.80
C SER A 11 -12.29 -7.42 10.17
N VAL A 12 -12.82 -6.24 10.49
CA VAL A 12 -14.13 -5.73 10.01
C VAL A 12 -14.00 -4.42 9.23
N HIS A 13 -15.10 -3.92 8.67
CA HIS A 13 -15.12 -2.68 7.85
C HIS A 13 -14.87 -1.42 8.71
N GLU A 14 -15.58 -1.34 9.82
CA GLU A 14 -15.72 -0.25 10.79
C GLU A 14 -16.19 -0.93 12.11
N GLY A 15 -15.75 -0.48 13.29
CA GLY A 15 -16.10 -1.06 14.61
C GLY A 15 -15.23 -2.22 15.12
N ASP A 16 -15.61 -2.78 16.28
CA ASP A 16 -14.97 -3.93 16.95
C ASP A 16 -15.55 -5.28 16.51
N CYS A 17 -14.77 -6.36 16.62
CA CYS A 17 -15.24 -7.75 16.51
C CYS A 17 -14.23 -8.72 17.13
N ALA A 18 -14.64 -9.55 18.09
CA ALA A 18 -13.79 -10.58 18.69
C ALA A 18 -14.56 -11.85 19.12
N ILE A 19 -13.89 -13.01 19.07
CA ILE A 19 -14.39 -14.27 19.64
C ILE A 19 -13.34 -14.83 20.59
N HIS A 20 -13.70 -15.08 21.85
CA HIS A 20 -12.82 -15.66 22.86
C HIS A 20 -13.27 -17.09 23.19
N LEU A 21 -12.36 -18.06 23.06
CA LEU A 21 -12.62 -19.47 23.34
C LEU A 21 -11.86 -19.90 24.60
N LEU A 22 -12.57 -20.43 25.60
CA LEU A 22 -11.95 -21.22 26.67
C LEU A 22 -11.68 -22.63 26.14
N VAL A 23 -10.42 -23.04 26.08
CA VAL A 23 -9.98 -24.27 25.41
C VAL A 23 -9.26 -25.20 26.40
N GLU A 24 -9.64 -26.47 26.40
CA GLU A 24 -9.02 -27.56 27.15
C GLU A 24 -7.99 -28.30 26.29
N GLU A 25 -6.79 -28.47 26.82
CA GLU A 25 -5.67 -29.13 26.16
C GLU A 25 -5.29 -30.48 26.77
N GLY A 26 -4.95 -31.41 25.87
CA GLY A 26 -4.78 -32.83 26.13
C GLY A 26 -6.07 -33.63 25.90
N GLY A 27 -6.07 -34.53 24.92
CA GLY A 27 -7.19 -35.40 24.58
C GLY A 27 -7.01 -36.05 23.20
N LYS A 28 -7.81 -37.08 22.88
CA LYS A 28 -7.85 -37.63 21.52
C LYS A 28 -8.58 -36.65 20.59
N ARG A 29 -7.83 -35.97 19.72
CA ARG A 29 -8.39 -35.09 18.68
C ARG A 29 -8.96 -35.96 17.53
N PRO A 30 -10.19 -35.74 17.05
CA PRO A 30 -10.73 -36.42 15.87
C PRO A 30 -9.93 -36.09 14.59
N LYS A 31 -9.99 -36.96 13.57
CA LYS A 31 -9.31 -36.74 12.28
C LYS A 31 -9.68 -35.37 11.70
N GLY A 32 -8.68 -34.57 11.37
CA GLY A 32 -8.85 -33.20 10.84
C GLY A 32 -8.94 -32.10 11.91
N LYS A 33 -9.18 -32.40 13.19
CA LYS A 33 -9.10 -31.40 14.26
C LYS A 33 -7.65 -31.21 14.71
N THR A 34 -7.16 -29.97 14.61
CA THR A 34 -5.78 -29.62 14.91
C THR A 34 -5.60 -29.01 16.30
N GLU A 35 -6.66 -28.47 16.91
CA GLU A 35 -6.62 -27.72 18.17
C GLU A 35 -7.30 -28.46 19.33
N GLY A 36 -7.22 -27.90 20.54
CA GLY A 36 -7.88 -28.42 21.75
C GLY A 36 -9.42 -28.39 21.71
N LYS A 37 -10.03 -28.75 22.85
CA LYS A 37 -11.51 -28.78 22.99
C LYS A 37 -12.05 -27.45 23.49
N VAL A 38 -12.98 -26.83 22.78
CA VAL A 38 -13.70 -25.65 23.29
C VAL A 38 -14.62 -26.07 24.45
N LYS A 39 -14.57 -25.30 25.54
CA LYS A 39 -15.37 -25.48 26.76
C LYS A 39 -16.40 -24.36 26.90
N ALA A 40 -16.03 -23.14 26.52
CA ALA A 40 -16.93 -21.99 26.42
C ALA A 40 -16.50 -21.04 25.28
N ALA A 41 -17.44 -20.31 24.70
CA ALA A 41 -17.21 -19.34 23.62
C ALA A 41 -17.98 -18.02 23.85
N VAL A 42 -17.27 -16.89 23.79
CA VAL A 42 -17.79 -15.53 24.00
C VAL A 42 -17.58 -14.71 22.73
N PHE A 43 -18.64 -14.14 22.16
CA PHE A 43 -18.61 -13.30 20.96
C PHE A 43 -18.85 -11.83 21.35
N ILE A 44 -17.93 -10.92 21.01
CA ILE A 44 -17.98 -9.50 21.38
C ILE A 44 -18.00 -8.64 20.13
N ASP A 45 -19.07 -7.85 19.97
CA ASP A 45 -19.33 -6.98 18.81
C ASP A 45 -19.22 -7.73 17.46
N SER A 46 -19.39 -7.06 16.31
CA SER A 46 -19.21 -7.70 14.99
C SER A 46 -18.90 -6.75 13.83
N GLY A 47 -18.54 -5.52 14.12
CA GLY A 47 -18.34 -4.50 13.10
C GLY A 47 -19.65 -4.06 12.43
N LYS A 48 -19.52 -3.07 11.56
CA LYS A 48 -20.56 -2.68 10.62
C LYS A 48 -20.53 -3.57 9.38
N ARG A 49 -21.68 -4.04 8.92
CA ARG A 49 -21.80 -4.65 7.58
C ARG A 49 -21.51 -3.56 6.53
N PRO A 50 -20.58 -3.76 5.58
CA PRO A 50 -20.36 -2.79 4.50
C PRO A 50 -21.66 -2.61 3.71
N SER A 51 -21.99 -1.36 3.36
CA SER A 51 -23.26 -1.07 2.68
C SER A 51 -23.32 -1.75 1.32
N SER A 52 -24.48 -2.28 0.93
CA SER A 52 -24.72 -2.91 -0.37
C SER A 52 -24.61 -1.93 -1.57
N ASN A 53 -24.42 -0.64 -1.29
CA ASN A 53 -24.15 0.40 -2.26
C ASN A 53 -22.66 0.66 -2.50
N ALA A 54 -21.75 -0.04 -1.82
CA ALA A 54 -20.35 -0.12 -2.23
C ALA A 54 -20.29 -0.62 -3.68
N SER A 55 -19.69 0.17 -4.58
CA SER A 55 -19.94 0.04 -6.02
C SER A 55 -19.41 -1.27 -6.61
N LYS A 56 -20.25 -1.94 -7.40
CA LYS A 56 -20.07 -3.30 -7.99
C LYS A 56 -18.97 -3.42 -9.06
N THR A 57 -17.81 -2.80 -8.87
CA THR A 57 -16.76 -2.72 -9.89
C THR A 57 -15.35 -3.05 -9.39
N ASP A 58 -15.05 -2.82 -8.10
CA ASP A 58 -13.66 -2.68 -7.62
C ASP A 58 -13.29 -3.58 -6.42
N VAL A 59 -14.26 -4.28 -5.82
CA VAL A 59 -14.10 -5.02 -4.55
C VAL A 59 -14.85 -6.35 -4.61
N GLU A 60 -14.20 -7.44 -4.19
CA GLU A 60 -14.84 -8.75 -4.04
C GLU A 60 -15.39 -8.91 -2.62
N THR A 61 -16.72 -8.92 -2.48
CA THR A 61 -17.42 -9.09 -1.20
C THR A 61 -17.66 -10.56 -0.90
N LEU A 62 -17.20 -11.04 0.26
CA LEU A 62 -17.47 -12.42 0.68
C LEU A 62 -18.97 -12.67 0.93
N VAL A 63 -19.40 -13.91 0.68
CA VAL A 63 -20.80 -14.36 0.84
C VAL A 63 -21.28 -14.33 2.30
N LEU A 64 -20.33 -14.33 3.26
CA LEU A 64 -20.60 -14.41 4.70
C LEU A 64 -19.85 -13.30 5.46
N PRO A 65 -20.43 -12.76 6.56
CA PRO A 65 -19.76 -11.80 7.43
C PRO A 65 -18.46 -12.34 8.07
N PRO A 66 -17.49 -11.47 8.44
CA PRO A 66 -16.17 -11.87 8.95
C PRO A 66 -16.24 -12.80 10.17
N ALA A 67 -17.16 -12.50 11.10
CA ALA A 67 -17.39 -13.33 12.27
C ALA A 67 -17.90 -14.73 11.91
N ARG A 68 -18.80 -14.89 10.93
CA ARG A 68 -19.26 -16.23 10.49
C ARG A 68 -18.20 -17.00 9.73
N ASN A 69 -17.29 -16.34 9.02
CA ASN A 69 -16.10 -17.00 8.43
C ASN A 69 -15.14 -17.47 9.53
N THR A 70 -14.91 -16.65 10.56
CA THR A 70 -14.10 -17.01 11.73
C THR A 70 -14.71 -18.17 12.52
N MET A 71 -16.03 -18.14 12.77
CA MET A 71 -16.77 -19.25 13.38
C MET A 71 -16.63 -20.54 12.57
N LYS A 72 -16.80 -20.49 11.23
CA LYS A 72 -16.56 -21.65 10.36
C LYS A 72 -15.13 -22.20 10.42
N TRP A 73 -14.13 -21.32 10.54
CA TRP A 73 -12.74 -21.72 10.69
C TRP A 73 -12.52 -22.42 12.04
N ILE A 74 -13.10 -21.90 13.13
CA ILE A 74 -13.09 -22.54 14.45
C ILE A 74 -13.80 -23.91 14.40
N GLU A 75 -14.99 -23.96 13.78
CA GLU A 75 -15.78 -25.18 13.55
C GLU A 75 -14.95 -26.26 12.83
N GLN A 76 -14.11 -25.88 11.87
CA GLN A 76 -13.20 -26.82 11.20
C GLN A 76 -12.08 -27.32 12.11
N LYS A 77 -11.40 -26.44 12.86
CA LYS A 77 -10.09 -26.74 13.49
C LYS A 77 -10.15 -27.30 14.92
N TYR A 78 -11.15 -26.92 15.72
CA TYR A 78 -11.22 -27.29 17.14
C TYR A 78 -12.05 -28.54 17.39
N VAL A 79 -11.82 -29.19 18.53
CA VAL A 79 -12.75 -30.20 19.06
C VAL A 79 -13.92 -29.47 19.73
N LEU A 80 -15.14 -29.86 19.38
CA LEU A 80 -16.39 -29.26 19.83
C LEU A 80 -17.32 -30.35 20.37
N ASP A 81 -18.29 -29.99 21.21
CA ASP A 81 -19.31 -30.93 21.72
C ASP A 81 -20.45 -31.20 20.72
N THR A 82 -20.59 -30.36 19.70
CA THR A 82 -21.44 -30.58 18.51
C THR A 82 -20.65 -30.22 17.25
N ASN A 83 -21.27 -30.28 16.06
CA ASN A 83 -20.59 -29.93 14.80
C ASN A 83 -20.41 -28.41 14.58
N PHE A 84 -20.90 -27.57 15.49
CA PHE A 84 -20.98 -26.11 15.34
C PHE A 84 -20.40 -25.39 16.57
N LEU A 85 -19.96 -24.14 16.40
CA LEU A 85 -19.45 -23.36 17.52
C LEU A 85 -20.62 -22.74 18.28
N GLU A 86 -21.08 -23.44 19.31
CA GLU A 86 -22.14 -22.96 20.21
C GLU A 86 -21.62 -21.86 21.15
N LEU A 87 -22.20 -20.66 21.09
CA LEU A 87 -21.85 -19.53 21.95
C LEU A 87 -22.48 -19.64 23.35
N ASP A 88 -21.70 -19.33 24.39
CA ASP A 88 -22.16 -19.15 25.77
C ASP A 88 -22.63 -17.72 26.04
N SER A 89 -21.94 -16.75 25.44
CA SER A 89 -22.17 -15.32 25.61
C SER A 89 -22.07 -14.58 24.28
N ILE A 90 -22.95 -13.60 24.11
CA ILE A 90 -22.82 -12.49 23.16
C ILE A 90 -22.69 -11.22 24.00
N VAL A 91 -21.74 -10.35 23.67
CA VAL A 91 -21.52 -9.07 24.35
C VAL A 91 -21.58 -7.95 23.32
N ILE A 92 -22.40 -6.94 23.59
CA ILE A 92 -22.36 -5.64 22.93
C ILE A 92 -21.62 -4.68 23.85
N THR A 93 -20.45 -4.17 23.44
CA THR A 93 -19.70 -3.24 24.32
C THR A 93 -20.48 -1.94 24.51
N HIS A 94 -21.01 -1.37 23.44
CA HIS A 94 -21.87 -0.19 23.44
C HIS A 94 -22.75 -0.09 22.17
N TRP A 95 -23.63 0.91 22.12
CA TRP A 95 -24.72 1.00 21.13
C TRP A 95 -24.42 1.79 19.86
N ASP A 96 -23.15 2.05 19.56
CA ASP A 96 -22.75 2.64 18.28
C ASP A 96 -22.93 1.62 17.13
N THR A 97 -23.28 2.14 15.94
CA THR A 97 -23.82 1.32 14.83
C THR A 97 -22.88 0.25 14.30
N ASP A 98 -21.59 0.40 14.56
CA ASP A 98 -20.50 -0.46 14.14
C ASP A 98 -20.10 -1.49 15.19
N HIS A 99 -20.70 -1.48 16.37
CA HIS A 99 -20.52 -2.55 17.36
C HIS A 99 -21.62 -3.62 17.24
N TYR A 100 -22.90 -3.22 17.27
CA TYR A 100 -24.02 -4.17 17.32
C TYR A 100 -24.59 -4.62 15.96
N LEU A 101 -24.43 -3.84 14.87
CA LEU A 101 -25.17 -4.08 13.63
C LEU A 101 -24.74 -5.36 12.90
N GLY A 102 -23.47 -5.77 13.03
CA GLY A 102 -22.99 -7.06 12.55
C GLY A 102 -23.67 -8.24 13.24
N ILE A 103 -23.79 -8.21 14.58
CA ILE A 103 -24.51 -9.22 15.38
C ILE A 103 -25.98 -9.27 14.99
N ALA A 104 -26.62 -8.10 14.90
CA ALA A 104 -28.01 -8.01 14.46
C ALA A 104 -28.21 -8.61 13.06
N SER A 105 -27.31 -8.31 12.11
CA SER A 105 -27.34 -8.85 10.75
C SER A 105 -27.15 -10.37 10.72
N ILE A 106 -26.22 -10.91 11.51
CA ILE A 106 -25.93 -12.35 11.57
C ILE A 106 -27.11 -13.12 12.19
N LEU A 107 -27.71 -12.58 13.25
CA LEU A 107 -28.90 -13.16 13.88
C LEU A 107 -30.12 -13.10 12.95
N GLN A 108 -30.34 -11.99 12.22
CA GLN A 108 -31.39 -11.88 11.20
C GLN A 108 -31.18 -12.88 10.05
N ASP A 109 -29.98 -12.92 9.47
CA ASP A 109 -29.63 -13.81 8.36
C ASP A 109 -29.69 -15.30 8.76
N ALA A 110 -29.64 -15.64 10.06
CA ALA A 110 -29.85 -16.99 10.58
C ALA A 110 -31.32 -17.28 10.86
N ALA A 111 -31.99 -16.43 11.66
CA ALA A 111 -33.39 -16.60 12.07
C ALA A 111 -34.37 -16.71 10.89
N VAL A 112 -34.09 -16.04 9.76
CA VAL A 112 -34.90 -16.10 8.53
C VAL A 112 -34.75 -17.44 7.79
N LYS A 113 -33.69 -18.22 8.06
CA LYS A 113 -33.42 -19.52 7.41
C LYS A 113 -33.88 -20.73 8.25
N THR A 114 -34.10 -20.52 9.54
CA THR A 114 -34.56 -21.51 10.51
C THR A 114 -36.07 -21.70 10.51
N LYS A 115 -36.56 -22.87 10.93
CA LYS A 115 -37.99 -23.21 11.03
C LYS A 115 -38.56 -22.93 12.43
N GLY A 116 -37.75 -23.04 13.48
CA GLY A 116 -38.10 -22.71 14.87
C GLY A 116 -36.92 -22.16 15.69
N PRO A 117 -37.12 -21.75 16.95
CA PRO A 117 -36.10 -21.10 17.79
C PRO A 117 -34.83 -21.92 18.01
N ALA A 118 -34.95 -23.22 18.28
CA ALA A 118 -33.80 -24.08 18.61
C ALA A 118 -32.88 -24.43 17.40
N ASP A 119 -33.17 -23.92 16.21
CA ASP A 119 -32.49 -24.30 14.97
C ASP A 119 -31.20 -23.48 14.70
N ILE A 120 -30.97 -22.34 15.38
CA ILE A 120 -29.68 -21.64 15.27
C ILE A 120 -28.63 -22.45 16.04
N ASN A 121 -28.02 -23.38 15.32
CA ASN A 121 -27.07 -24.38 15.78
C ASN A 121 -25.72 -23.86 16.33
N TRP A 122 -25.44 -22.57 16.21
CA TRP A 122 -24.27 -21.90 16.80
C TRP A 122 -24.62 -21.07 18.06
N LEU A 123 -25.84 -21.21 18.57
CA LEU A 123 -26.26 -20.72 19.88
C LEU A 123 -26.49 -21.92 20.81
N LYS A 124 -26.25 -21.75 22.11
CA LYS A 124 -26.63 -22.75 23.12
C LYS A 124 -28.13 -22.71 23.41
N TRP A 125 -28.72 -23.89 23.51
CA TRP A 125 -30.14 -24.16 23.78
C TRP A 125 -30.26 -25.21 24.88
N ASP A 126 -31.21 -25.03 25.81
CA ASP A 126 -31.55 -26.11 26.72
C ASP A 126 -32.26 -27.24 25.96
N LYS A 127 -31.69 -28.45 26.01
CA LYS A 127 -32.11 -29.56 25.16
C LYS A 127 -33.50 -30.10 25.50
N LYS A 128 -33.99 -29.87 26.73
CA LYS A 128 -35.33 -30.29 27.19
C LYS A 128 -36.38 -29.26 26.82
N THR A 129 -36.26 -28.05 27.37
CA THR A 129 -37.25 -26.96 27.27
C THR A 129 -37.21 -26.19 25.95
N LYS A 130 -36.18 -26.39 25.12
CA LYS A 130 -35.92 -25.66 23.87
C LYS A 130 -35.76 -24.14 24.04
N LYS A 131 -35.59 -23.65 25.27
CA LYS A 131 -35.33 -22.23 25.57
C LYS A 131 -33.87 -21.85 25.29
N PRO A 132 -33.57 -20.57 25.00
CA PRO A 132 -32.19 -20.12 24.84
C PRO A 132 -31.36 -20.36 26.10
N ALA A 133 -30.13 -20.86 25.92
CA ALA A 133 -29.12 -20.99 26.96
C ALA A 133 -27.85 -20.17 26.67
N THR A 134 -27.84 -19.43 25.55
CA THR A 134 -26.86 -18.36 25.29
C THR A 134 -27.23 -17.13 26.11
N HIS A 135 -26.26 -16.39 26.63
CA HIS A 135 -26.48 -15.12 27.32
C HIS A 135 -26.12 -13.92 26.42
N PHE A 136 -26.76 -12.78 26.64
CA PHE A 136 -26.58 -11.53 25.89
C PHE A 136 -26.37 -10.37 26.87
N TYR A 137 -25.17 -9.81 26.87
CA TYR A 137 -24.77 -8.70 27.75
C TYR A 137 -24.66 -7.39 26.97
N CYS A 138 -25.16 -6.31 27.54
CA CYS A 138 -24.98 -4.95 27.03
C CYS A 138 -24.90 -3.94 28.18
N PRO A 139 -24.39 -2.71 27.97
CA PRO A 139 -24.26 -1.75 29.07
C PRO A 139 -25.62 -1.25 29.55
N THR A 140 -26.55 -0.99 28.63
CA THR A 140 -27.82 -0.32 28.88
C THR A 140 -28.93 -0.89 27.99
N LYS A 141 -30.13 -1.00 28.54
CA LYS A 141 -31.36 -1.30 27.79
C LYS A 141 -32.03 -0.02 27.30
N LYS A 142 -32.06 1.03 28.11
CA LYS A 142 -32.70 2.32 27.80
C LYS A 142 -31.63 3.41 27.63
N LYS A 143 -31.98 4.50 26.92
CA LYS A 143 -31.11 5.69 26.84
C LYS A 143 -30.94 6.28 28.24
N LYS A 144 -29.72 6.30 28.75
CA LYS A 144 -29.39 6.50 30.18
C LYS A 144 -28.35 7.60 30.33
N LYS A 145 -28.58 8.54 31.25
CA LYS A 145 -27.61 9.60 31.56
C LYS A 145 -26.38 9.00 32.23
N ILE A 146 -25.18 9.38 31.78
CA ILE A 146 -23.93 9.09 32.51
C ILE A 146 -23.64 10.28 33.43
N ASP A 147 -23.74 10.03 34.74
CA ASP A 147 -23.68 11.05 35.79
C ASP A 147 -22.42 11.94 35.70
N THR A 148 -21.28 11.33 35.37
CA THR A 148 -19.95 11.96 35.32
C THR A 148 -19.70 12.85 34.10
N ILE A 149 -20.52 12.74 33.04
CA ILE A 149 -20.37 13.49 31.78
C ILE A 149 -21.56 14.43 31.55
N GLY A 150 -22.72 14.13 32.14
CA GLY A 150 -23.92 14.95 32.02
C GLY A 150 -24.75 14.71 30.75
N THR A 151 -24.28 13.89 29.82
CA THR A 151 -24.96 13.49 28.58
C THR A 151 -25.49 12.04 28.66
N SER A 152 -26.34 11.65 27.71
CA SER A 152 -27.01 10.34 27.73
C SER A 152 -26.43 9.37 26.70
N ALA A 153 -25.94 8.23 27.20
CA ALA A 153 -25.59 7.06 26.40
C ALA A 153 -26.84 6.45 25.79
N ASP A 154 -26.74 6.00 24.54
CA ASP A 154 -27.81 5.27 23.87
C ASP A 154 -28.05 3.88 24.49
N GLY A 155 -29.14 3.24 24.06
CA GLY A 155 -29.61 1.96 24.59
C GLY A 155 -29.99 0.98 23.49
N LEU A 156 -30.45 -0.22 23.89
CA LEU A 156 -30.85 -1.32 23.03
C LEU A 156 -31.68 -0.85 21.83
N SER A 157 -31.10 -0.97 20.62
CA SER A 157 -31.74 -0.50 19.39
C SER A 157 -33.01 -1.31 19.07
N SER A 158 -34.16 -0.77 19.48
CA SER A 158 -35.49 -1.39 19.39
C SER A 158 -35.96 -1.70 17.95
N ALA A 159 -35.31 -1.16 16.93
CA ALA A 159 -35.49 -1.55 15.53
C ALA A 159 -35.07 -3.01 15.25
N TYR A 160 -34.03 -3.50 15.94
CA TYR A 160 -33.45 -4.84 15.73
C TYR A 160 -33.82 -5.81 16.85
N PHE A 161 -33.90 -5.35 18.10
CA PHE A 161 -34.09 -6.22 19.26
C PHE A 161 -35.45 -6.02 19.95
N LYS A 162 -35.95 -7.08 20.57
CA LYS A 162 -37.00 -7.08 21.61
C LYS A 162 -36.40 -7.74 22.85
N VAL A 163 -36.80 -7.32 24.05
CA VAL A 163 -36.62 -8.13 25.27
C VAL A 163 -38.00 -8.36 25.86
N ASP A 164 -38.26 -9.57 26.35
CA ASP A 164 -39.41 -9.83 27.19
C ASP A 164 -39.07 -9.59 28.67
N GLU A 165 -39.77 -8.67 29.33
CA GLU A 165 -39.50 -8.27 30.71
C GLU A 165 -39.83 -9.37 31.73
N LYS A 166 -40.61 -10.39 31.36
CA LYS A 166 -41.01 -11.48 32.28
C LYS A 166 -40.00 -12.62 32.31
N THR A 167 -39.49 -13.00 31.15
CA THR A 167 -38.56 -14.13 30.99
C THR A 167 -37.09 -13.70 30.91
N ASN A 168 -36.84 -12.39 30.78
CA ASN A 168 -35.54 -11.83 30.41
C ASN A 168 -34.96 -12.46 29.14
N ILE A 169 -35.79 -12.85 28.17
CA ILE A 169 -35.32 -13.37 26.87
C ILE A 169 -35.22 -12.23 25.86
N VAL A 170 -34.10 -12.13 25.16
CA VAL A 170 -33.92 -11.24 24.00
C VAL A 170 -34.27 -11.97 22.70
N SER A 171 -34.97 -11.25 21.82
CA SER A 171 -35.40 -11.69 20.49
C SER A 171 -34.86 -10.76 19.41
N ILE A 172 -34.46 -11.31 18.26
CA ILE A 172 -34.11 -10.55 17.06
C ILE A 172 -35.36 -10.33 16.20
N LYS A 173 -35.50 -9.13 15.61
CA LYS A 173 -36.56 -8.75 14.68
C LYS A 173 -36.00 -8.72 13.27
N SER A 174 -36.79 -9.16 12.29
CA SER A 174 -36.56 -8.89 10.86
C SER A 174 -37.89 -8.53 10.19
N LYS A 175 -37.84 -7.91 9.01
CA LYS A 175 -39.04 -7.66 8.18
C LYS A 175 -39.58 -8.94 7.56
N ASP A 176 -38.71 -9.94 7.38
CA ASP A 176 -39.03 -11.23 6.77
C ASP A 176 -39.48 -12.29 7.81
N LEU A 177 -39.43 -11.95 9.10
CA LEU A 177 -39.92 -12.79 10.21
C LEU A 177 -41.37 -12.43 10.57
N LYS A 178 -42.22 -13.44 10.74
CA LYS A 178 -43.62 -13.26 11.19
C LYS A 178 -43.73 -12.78 12.64
N SER A 179 -42.74 -13.13 13.46
CA SER A 179 -42.63 -12.81 14.89
C SER A 179 -41.16 -12.60 15.25
N PRO A 180 -40.83 -11.85 16.31
CA PRO A 180 -39.47 -11.81 16.83
C PRO A 180 -38.96 -13.21 17.19
N TYR A 181 -37.70 -13.49 16.90
CA TYR A 181 -37.06 -14.79 17.10
C TYR A 181 -36.20 -14.74 18.36
N GLU A 182 -36.62 -15.42 19.41
CA GLU A 182 -35.89 -15.53 20.69
C GLU A 182 -34.54 -16.21 20.47
N PHE A 183 -33.47 -15.75 21.14
CA PHE A 183 -32.13 -16.28 20.90
C PHE A 183 -31.16 -16.28 22.09
N ALA A 184 -31.42 -15.50 23.16
CA ALA A 184 -30.55 -15.47 24.34
C ALA A 184 -31.26 -14.96 25.61
N ILE A 185 -30.66 -15.21 26.77
CA ILE A 185 -31.00 -14.63 28.08
C ILE A 185 -30.34 -13.25 28.17
N PHE A 186 -31.09 -12.22 28.58
CA PHE A 186 -30.72 -10.81 28.47
C PHE A 186 -30.20 -10.21 29.79
N HIS A 187 -29.09 -9.48 29.72
CA HIS A 187 -28.44 -8.83 30.86
C HIS A 187 -28.05 -7.39 30.52
N SER A 188 -28.39 -6.45 31.42
CA SER A 188 -28.06 -5.02 31.27
C SER A 188 -28.07 -4.29 32.62
N THR A 189 -27.37 -3.16 32.73
CA THR A 189 -27.38 -2.34 33.97
C THR A 189 -28.69 -1.58 34.23
N ASP A 190 -29.74 -1.85 33.44
CA ASP A 190 -31.11 -1.41 33.70
C ASP A 190 -31.89 -2.39 34.61
N THR A 191 -31.41 -3.63 34.78
CA THR A 191 -32.00 -4.65 35.67
C THR A 191 -31.29 -4.64 37.03
N ASP A 192 -29.98 -4.89 37.02
CA ASP A 192 -29.06 -4.74 38.16
C ASP A 192 -27.68 -4.36 37.58
N LEU A 193 -26.88 -3.60 38.32
CA LEU A 193 -25.49 -3.35 37.95
C LEU A 193 -24.69 -4.67 37.93
N TRP A 194 -24.94 -5.56 38.88
CA TRP A 194 -24.20 -6.82 39.05
C TRP A 194 -24.65 -7.95 38.12
N ASP A 195 -25.74 -7.76 37.36
CA ASP A 195 -26.11 -8.65 36.25
C ASP A 195 -25.15 -8.49 35.05
N VAL A 196 -24.28 -7.46 35.05
CA VAL A 196 -23.22 -7.25 34.04
C VAL A 196 -21.84 -7.02 34.68
N LEU A 197 -21.73 -6.17 35.70
CA LEU A 197 -20.46 -5.84 36.35
C LEU A 197 -19.96 -7.01 37.22
N GLY A 198 -18.70 -7.41 37.07
CA GLY A 198 -18.09 -8.53 37.79
C GLY A 198 -18.50 -9.93 37.30
N VAL A 199 -19.33 -10.03 36.26
CA VAL A 199 -19.72 -11.31 35.62
C VAL A 199 -18.52 -11.99 34.97
N ASP A 200 -18.42 -13.31 35.10
CA ASP A 200 -17.52 -14.18 34.33
C ASP A 200 -18.22 -14.71 33.07
N PHE A 201 -17.91 -14.15 31.90
CA PHE A 201 -18.57 -14.50 30.64
C PHE A 201 -18.33 -15.96 30.20
N PHE A 202 -17.22 -16.61 30.61
CA PHE A 202 -17.02 -18.04 30.29
C PHE A 202 -17.92 -18.99 31.09
N ARG A 203 -18.61 -18.47 32.11
CA ARG A 203 -19.44 -19.28 33.03
C ARG A 203 -20.83 -18.68 33.25
N ASN A 204 -21.13 -17.55 32.60
CA ASN A 204 -22.32 -16.72 32.77
C ASN A 204 -22.68 -16.47 34.26
N LYS A 205 -21.65 -16.39 35.12
CA LYS A 205 -21.80 -16.32 36.57
C LYS A 205 -21.63 -14.87 37.03
N PRO A 206 -22.65 -14.23 37.64
CA PRO A 206 -22.51 -12.90 38.22
C PRO A 206 -21.75 -12.94 39.55
N LEU A 207 -21.34 -11.77 40.05
CA LEU A 207 -21.02 -11.63 41.46
C LEU A 207 -22.28 -11.83 42.30
N ALA A 208 -22.14 -12.36 43.51
CA ALA A 208 -23.25 -12.41 44.46
C ALA A 208 -23.74 -10.98 44.77
N LYS A 209 -25.05 -10.74 44.73
CA LYS A 209 -25.68 -9.40 44.89
C LYS A 209 -25.40 -8.70 46.24
N SER A 210 -24.69 -9.36 47.16
CA SER A 210 -24.25 -8.84 48.47
C SER A 210 -22.93 -8.05 48.44
N VAL A 211 -22.27 -7.87 47.28
CA VAL A 211 -21.06 -7.04 47.18
C VAL A 211 -21.39 -5.55 47.35
N LYS A 212 -21.19 -5.02 48.56
CA LYS A 212 -21.26 -3.58 48.86
C LYS A 212 -19.87 -2.95 48.65
N GLY A 213 -19.77 -2.00 47.72
CA GLY A 213 -18.53 -1.27 47.41
C GLY A 213 -17.59 -1.98 46.44
N SER A 214 -16.36 -1.47 46.33
CA SER A 214 -15.32 -2.02 45.46
C SER A 214 -14.81 -3.37 45.94
N ILE A 215 -14.65 -4.29 44.99
CA ILE A 215 -14.03 -5.61 45.18
C ILE A 215 -12.61 -5.59 44.62
N SER A 216 -11.63 -6.16 45.32
CA SER A 216 -10.26 -6.27 44.78
C SER A 216 -10.15 -7.38 43.72
N LEU A 217 -9.19 -7.29 42.77
CA LEU A 217 -8.99 -8.35 41.77
C LEU A 217 -8.74 -9.76 42.39
N PRO A 218 -7.91 -9.92 43.45
CA PRO A 218 -7.78 -11.20 44.15
C PRO A 218 -9.10 -11.73 44.72
N GLU A 219 -9.96 -10.83 45.22
CA GLU A 219 -11.25 -11.18 45.80
C GLU A 219 -12.31 -11.51 44.73
N LEU A 220 -12.30 -10.82 43.58
CA LEU A 220 -13.14 -11.12 42.42
C LEU A 220 -12.90 -12.55 41.94
N VAL A 221 -11.64 -12.90 41.67
CA VAL A 221 -11.25 -14.25 41.23
C VAL A 221 -11.58 -15.30 42.30
N LYS A 222 -11.37 -14.98 43.58
CA LYS A 222 -11.72 -15.85 44.72
C LYS A 222 -13.23 -16.10 44.85
N LYS A 223 -14.09 -15.07 44.73
CA LYS A 223 -15.57 -15.23 44.83
C LYS A 223 -16.14 -16.05 43.67
N HIS A 224 -15.50 -16.03 42.50
CA HIS A 224 -15.87 -16.91 41.40
C HIS A 224 -15.46 -18.37 41.61
N GLY A 225 -14.49 -18.64 42.48
CA GLY A 225 -14.15 -20.00 42.94
C GLY A 225 -13.27 -20.79 41.96
N LEU A 226 -12.49 -20.10 41.14
CA LEU A 226 -11.68 -20.74 40.10
C LEU A 226 -10.42 -21.40 40.70
N SER A 227 -10.07 -22.59 40.20
CA SER A 227 -8.85 -23.31 40.61
C SER A 227 -7.62 -22.77 39.89
N ALA A 228 -6.43 -23.00 40.45
CA ALA A 228 -5.15 -22.69 39.81
C ALA A 228 -5.09 -23.18 38.35
N GLY A 229 -4.67 -22.31 37.43
CA GLY A 229 -4.65 -22.60 35.99
C GLY A 229 -6.01 -22.56 35.27
N GLN A 230 -7.11 -22.17 35.95
CA GLN A 230 -8.42 -21.96 35.32
C GLN A 230 -8.72 -20.46 35.15
N PRO A 231 -8.72 -19.90 33.93
CA PRO A 231 -9.02 -18.48 33.72
C PRO A 231 -10.53 -18.17 33.82
N GLY A 232 -10.84 -16.91 34.10
CA GLY A 232 -12.16 -16.29 33.97
C GLY A 232 -12.08 -15.04 33.09
N MET A 233 -13.21 -14.66 32.49
CA MET A 233 -13.32 -13.52 31.58
C MET A 233 -14.28 -12.50 32.18
N TYR A 234 -13.73 -11.56 32.94
CA TYR A 234 -14.49 -10.73 33.87
C TYR A 234 -14.81 -9.36 33.29
N CYS A 235 -16.07 -8.95 33.37
CA CYS A 235 -16.47 -7.55 33.24
C CYS A 235 -15.99 -6.75 34.47
N ILE A 236 -15.28 -5.64 34.25
CA ILE A 236 -14.71 -4.78 35.30
C ILE A 236 -15.08 -3.29 35.15
N GLY A 237 -15.71 -2.91 34.04
CA GLY A 237 -16.32 -1.61 33.81
C GLY A 237 -17.53 -1.71 32.88
N VAL A 238 -18.56 -0.90 33.10
CA VAL A 238 -19.79 -0.84 32.28
C VAL A 238 -20.60 0.42 32.62
N ALA A 239 -21.22 1.06 31.62
CA ALA A 239 -22.16 2.17 31.79
C ALA A 239 -21.63 3.33 32.67
N GLY A 240 -20.33 3.67 32.54
CA GLY A 240 -19.67 4.69 33.36
C GLY A 240 -19.42 4.32 34.83
N LYS A 241 -19.58 3.05 35.20
CA LYS A 241 -19.23 2.47 36.52
C LYS A 241 -18.12 1.43 36.35
N ASN A 242 -17.32 1.20 37.38
CA ASN A 242 -16.24 0.19 37.39
C ASN A 242 -15.97 -0.30 38.82
N LEU A 243 -15.09 -1.30 38.97
CA LEU A 243 -14.74 -1.88 40.28
C LEU A 243 -13.80 -1.00 41.13
N ALA A 244 -13.38 0.17 40.65
CA ALA A 244 -12.29 0.97 41.21
C ALA A 244 -12.70 2.04 42.25
N ASN A 245 -14.00 2.34 42.39
CA ASN A 245 -14.57 3.25 43.39
C ASN A 245 -14.06 4.71 43.48
N SER A 246 -13.22 5.21 42.58
CA SER A 246 -12.90 6.66 42.53
C SER A 246 -12.40 7.13 41.15
N PRO A 247 -12.91 8.26 40.62
CA PRO A 247 -12.25 9.00 39.54
C PRO A 247 -11.10 9.86 40.09
N LYS A 248 -10.04 10.03 39.29
CA LYS A 248 -8.93 10.98 39.55
C LYS A 248 -8.56 11.74 38.27
N THR A 249 -7.69 12.74 38.41
CA THR A 249 -7.41 13.79 37.42
C THR A 249 -6.86 13.27 36.08
N LEU A 250 -7.21 13.98 35.00
CA LEU A 250 -6.91 13.62 33.61
C LEU A 250 -5.63 14.30 33.09
N ILE A 251 -5.03 13.71 32.06
CA ILE A 251 -3.80 14.21 31.39
C ILE A 251 -4.09 14.63 29.92
N ILE A 252 -5.19 14.14 29.35
CA ILE A 252 -5.81 14.66 28.13
C ILE A 252 -7.32 14.77 28.43
N ASP A 253 -7.90 15.92 28.09
CA ASP A 253 -9.32 16.22 28.33
C ASP A 253 -10.22 15.43 27.37
N ASP A 254 -10.73 14.27 27.80
CA ASP A 254 -11.46 13.31 26.94
C ASP A 254 -12.94 13.66 26.67
N LYS A 255 -13.34 14.93 26.86
CA LYS A 255 -14.67 15.49 26.54
C LYS A 255 -15.15 15.27 25.09
N SER A 256 -14.27 14.87 24.18
CA SER A 256 -14.61 14.47 22.81
C SER A 256 -15.08 13.01 22.66
N VAL A 257 -15.00 12.20 23.72
CA VAL A 257 -15.55 10.83 23.75
C VAL A 257 -17.03 10.89 24.16
N THR A 258 -17.93 10.28 23.40
CA THR A 258 -19.38 10.38 23.67
C THR A 258 -19.78 9.57 24.91
N ALA A 259 -20.94 9.88 25.50
CA ALA A 259 -21.49 9.04 26.57
C ALA A 259 -21.78 7.61 26.12
N THR A 260 -22.10 7.35 24.85
CA THR A 260 -22.33 5.97 24.37
C THR A 260 -21.02 5.19 24.32
N ASN A 261 -19.92 5.78 23.84
CA ASN A 261 -18.58 5.18 23.91
C ASN A 261 -18.12 4.98 25.38
N GLN A 262 -18.35 5.97 26.26
CA GLN A 262 -18.04 5.90 27.70
C GLN A 262 -18.96 4.94 28.49
N ALA A 263 -20.02 4.43 27.86
CA ALA A 263 -20.82 3.34 28.42
C ALA A 263 -20.19 1.96 28.24
N SER A 264 -19.09 1.84 27.47
CA SER A 264 -18.49 0.58 27.05
C SER A 264 -18.30 -0.43 28.18
N ILE A 265 -18.66 -1.70 27.90
CA ILE A 265 -18.20 -2.83 28.69
C ILE A 265 -16.69 -2.96 28.55
N ALA A 266 -15.99 -2.97 29.68
CA ALA A 266 -14.57 -3.24 29.80
C ALA A 266 -14.33 -4.54 30.59
N ALA A 267 -13.41 -5.37 30.10
CA ALA A 267 -13.20 -6.71 30.61
C ALA A 267 -11.74 -7.18 30.51
N ILE A 268 -11.44 -8.24 31.26
CA ILE A 268 -10.12 -8.88 31.36
C ILE A 268 -10.23 -10.40 31.30
N ILE A 269 -9.18 -11.05 30.79
CA ILE A 269 -8.93 -12.47 31.02
C ILE A 269 -7.93 -12.58 32.17
N ALA A 270 -8.40 -13.09 33.31
CA ALA A 270 -7.62 -13.20 34.55
C ALA A 270 -7.54 -14.63 35.08
N TRP A 271 -6.42 -14.92 35.73
CA TRP A 271 -6.01 -16.25 36.18
C TRP A 271 -5.78 -16.24 37.69
N PRO A 272 -6.28 -17.24 38.44
CA PRO A 272 -5.96 -17.42 39.86
C PRO A 272 -4.46 -17.49 40.11
N PRO A 273 -3.96 -17.01 41.28
CA PRO A 273 -2.53 -17.07 41.59
C PRO A 273 -2.02 -18.51 41.58
N THR A 274 -0.83 -18.73 41.00
CA THR A 274 -0.20 -20.05 40.91
C THR A 274 1.16 -20.09 41.63
N GLY A 275 1.44 -21.23 42.28
CA GLY A 275 2.63 -21.41 43.11
C GLY A 275 2.65 -20.47 44.33
N THR A 276 3.75 -19.74 44.50
CA THR A 276 3.99 -18.79 45.60
C THR A 276 3.49 -17.36 45.30
N LYS A 277 2.97 -17.10 44.10
CA LYS A 277 2.42 -15.77 43.74
C LYS A 277 1.15 -15.49 44.56
N LYS A 278 1.03 -14.25 45.07
CA LYS A 278 -0.16 -13.80 45.83
C LYS A 278 -1.22 -13.10 44.98
N ALA A 279 -0.82 -12.47 43.88
CA ALA A 279 -1.70 -11.72 42.99
C ALA A 279 -2.18 -12.59 41.80
N PRO A 280 -3.43 -12.41 41.32
CA PRO A 280 -3.88 -12.95 40.04
C PRO A 280 -3.05 -12.43 38.86
N ARG A 281 -2.95 -13.21 37.80
CA ARG A 281 -2.32 -12.82 36.53
C ARG A 281 -3.39 -12.35 35.55
N VAL A 282 -3.15 -11.27 34.82
CA VAL A 282 -4.03 -10.83 33.72
C VAL A 282 -3.30 -11.05 32.40
N SER A 283 -3.92 -11.76 31.46
CA SER A 283 -3.30 -12.05 30.15
C SER A 283 -3.90 -11.25 29.00
N HIS A 284 -5.12 -10.74 29.16
CA HIS A 284 -5.79 -9.90 28.15
C HIS A 284 -6.60 -8.78 28.82
N TYR A 285 -6.56 -7.57 28.25
CA TYR A 285 -7.41 -6.41 28.61
C TYR A 285 -8.05 -5.79 27.37
N PHE A 286 -9.31 -5.38 27.46
CA PHE A 286 -10.06 -4.69 26.40
C PHE A 286 -11.25 -3.90 26.98
N ALA A 287 -11.49 -2.68 26.49
CA ALA A 287 -12.43 -1.72 27.08
C ALA A 287 -13.44 -1.11 26.08
N GLY A 288 -13.68 -1.74 24.93
CA GLY A 288 -14.52 -1.14 23.87
C GLY A 288 -13.95 0.22 23.46
N ASP A 289 -14.76 1.27 23.57
CA ASP A 289 -14.43 2.65 23.18
C ASP A 289 -14.35 3.61 24.38
N LEU A 290 -14.17 3.04 25.58
CA LEU A 290 -13.94 3.77 26.82
C LEU A 290 -12.77 4.78 26.68
N GLY A 291 -12.92 5.94 27.28
CA GLY A 291 -11.91 7.00 27.31
C GLY A 291 -11.00 6.93 28.53
N GLN A 292 -9.89 7.67 28.48
CA GLN A 292 -8.85 7.70 29.52
C GLN A 292 -9.42 8.04 30.92
N THR A 293 -10.52 8.82 31.01
CA THR A 293 -11.21 9.15 32.27
C THR A 293 -11.67 7.91 33.05
N PHE A 294 -12.07 6.85 32.36
CA PHE A 294 -12.60 5.64 32.98
C PHE A 294 -11.62 4.46 32.88
N GLU A 295 -10.69 4.47 31.92
CA GLU A 295 -9.56 3.53 31.89
C GLU A 295 -8.58 3.75 33.05
N GLN A 296 -8.24 5.01 33.41
CA GLN A 296 -7.24 5.27 34.46
C GLN A 296 -7.62 4.70 35.85
N PRO A 297 -8.87 4.84 36.36
CA PRO A 297 -9.28 4.15 37.58
C PRO A 297 -9.19 2.62 37.49
N ILE A 298 -9.47 2.04 36.31
CA ILE A 298 -9.37 0.59 36.11
C ILE A 298 -7.90 0.15 36.13
N GLN A 299 -7.00 0.93 35.52
CA GLN A 299 -5.55 0.74 35.60
C GLN A 299 -5.07 0.81 37.06
N ASP A 300 -5.46 1.84 37.81
CA ASP A 300 -5.09 2.01 39.22
C ASP A 300 -5.59 0.82 40.08
N TRP A 301 -6.82 0.33 39.83
CA TRP A 301 -7.40 -0.84 40.48
C TRP A 301 -6.68 -2.16 40.14
N LEU A 302 -6.28 -2.35 38.88
CA LEU A 302 -5.46 -3.50 38.47
C LEU A 302 -4.10 -3.47 39.16
N THR A 303 -3.44 -2.30 39.21
CA THR A 303 -2.16 -2.12 39.90
C THR A 303 -2.29 -2.38 41.40
N ALA A 304 -3.33 -1.87 42.07
CA ALA A 304 -3.62 -2.15 43.48
C ALA A 304 -3.96 -3.64 43.72
N GLY A 305 -4.53 -4.33 42.73
CA GLY A 305 -4.72 -5.78 42.71
C GLY A 305 -3.44 -6.60 42.54
N GLY A 306 -2.28 -5.95 42.37
CA GLY A 306 -0.98 -6.58 42.19
C GLY A 306 -0.62 -6.89 40.73
N VAL A 307 -1.34 -6.33 39.75
CA VAL A 307 -1.05 -6.51 38.32
C VAL A 307 -0.01 -5.47 37.87
N ASN A 308 1.16 -5.95 37.48
CA ASN A 308 2.26 -5.16 36.90
C ASN A 308 2.65 -5.61 35.48
N SER A 309 1.85 -6.49 34.87
CA SER A 309 2.04 -7.00 33.51
C SER A 309 0.71 -7.47 32.92
N ILE A 310 0.40 -7.13 31.68
CA ILE A 310 -0.74 -7.65 30.91
C ILE A 310 -0.23 -8.05 29.53
N THR A 311 -0.11 -9.35 29.26
CA THR A 311 0.58 -9.87 28.07
C THR A 311 -0.01 -9.38 26.74
N SER A 312 -1.33 -9.20 26.69
CA SER A 312 -2.05 -8.79 25.47
C SER A 312 -3.09 -7.71 25.75
N PHE A 313 -3.18 -6.72 24.88
CA PHE A 313 -3.98 -5.51 25.09
C PHE A 313 -4.73 -5.12 23.82
N LYS A 314 -6.04 -4.93 23.88
CA LYS A 314 -6.76 -4.18 22.83
C LYS A 314 -6.51 -2.70 23.07
N VAL A 315 -5.94 -2.02 22.08
CA VAL A 315 -5.90 -0.56 22.04
C VAL A 315 -7.34 -0.06 21.83
N ASN A 316 -7.88 0.57 22.87
CA ASN A 316 -9.31 0.89 22.97
C ASN A 316 -9.70 2.01 22.00
N HIS A 317 -11.00 2.15 21.71
CA HIS A 317 -11.51 3.19 20.82
C HIS A 317 -10.76 3.24 19.47
N HIS A 318 -10.52 2.05 18.88
CA HIS A 318 -9.78 1.86 17.62
C HIS A 318 -8.36 2.49 17.56
N GLY A 319 -7.75 2.82 18.71
CA GLY A 319 -6.49 3.60 18.76
C GLY A 319 -6.67 5.12 18.71
N SER A 320 -7.80 5.62 19.20
CA SER A 320 -8.05 7.04 19.48
C SER A 320 -7.05 7.61 20.48
N GLN A 321 -6.65 8.87 20.30
CA GLN A 321 -5.79 9.59 21.26
C GLN A 321 -6.48 9.94 22.59
N TYR A 322 -7.76 9.61 22.73
CA TYR A 322 -8.59 9.87 23.92
C TYR A 322 -8.90 8.61 24.75
N SER A 323 -8.51 7.43 24.27
CA SER A 323 -8.45 6.16 25.01
C SER A 323 -6.99 5.82 25.31
N THR A 324 -6.72 4.68 25.97
CA THR A 324 -5.38 4.13 26.27
C THR A 324 -4.45 5.13 26.95
N THR A 325 -4.42 5.13 28.29
CA THR A 325 -3.60 6.11 29.03
C THR A 325 -2.12 6.06 28.61
N MET A 326 -1.43 7.21 28.57
CA MET A 326 -0.01 7.25 28.23
C MET A 326 0.86 6.36 29.13
N LYS A 327 0.42 6.13 30.38
CA LYS A 327 1.10 5.28 31.36
C LYS A 327 0.81 3.79 31.16
N PHE A 328 -0.21 3.40 30.38
CA PHE A 328 -0.68 2.02 30.30
C PHE A 328 0.43 1.06 29.87
N PHE A 329 1.17 1.42 28.81
CA PHE A 329 2.29 0.62 28.31
C PHE A 329 3.44 0.51 29.33
N ASP A 330 3.75 1.59 30.05
CA ASP A 330 4.75 1.57 31.13
C ASP A 330 4.32 0.74 32.36
N THR A 331 3.01 0.61 32.60
CA THR A 331 2.46 -0.03 33.82
C THR A 331 2.27 -1.53 33.64
N PHE A 332 2.05 -1.98 32.40
CA PHE A 332 1.65 -3.35 32.09
C PHE A 332 2.49 -4.04 31.01
N GLU A 333 3.46 -3.35 30.42
CA GLU A 333 4.48 -3.88 29.48
C GLU A 333 3.96 -4.92 28.45
N PRO A 334 2.93 -4.60 27.63
CA PRO A 334 2.21 -5.60 26.85
C PRO A 334 3.02 -6.12 25.64
N VAL A 335 3.24 -7.44 25.62
CA VAL A 335 3.90 -8.16 24.51
C VAL A 335 3.11 -7.99 23.20
N ASN A 336 1.78 -7.96 23.26
CA ASN A 336 0.92 -7.72 22.10
C ASN A 336 -0.04 -6.56 22.36
N ALA A 337 -0.05 -5.58 21.45
CA ALA A 337 -1.12 -4.59 21.34
C ALA A 337 -1.92 -4.86 20.05
N PHE A 338 -3.26 -4.88 20.12
CA PHE A 338 -4.15 -5.07 18.97
C PHE A 338 -5.05 -3.85 18.74
N VAL A 339 -5.16 -3.39 17.49
CA VAL A 339 -5.99 -2.27 17.06
C VAL A 339 -7.09 -2.75 16.09
N PRO A 340 -8.38 -2.66 16.46
CA PRO A 340 -9.46 -2.80 15.48
C PRO A 340 -9.53 -1.52 14.64
N SER A 341 -8.79 -1.47 13.54
CA SER A 341 -8.65 -0.30 12.67
C SER A 341 -9.70 -0.26 11.55
N PRO A 342 -10.42 0.85 11.34
CA PRO A 342 -11.47 0.95 10.33
C PRO A 342 -10.92 1.23 8.91
N THR A 343 -11.38 0.46 7.92
CA THR A 343 -10.97 0.54 6.51
C THR A 343 -11.24 1.88 5.82
N ASN A 344 -12.12 2.72 6.37
CA ASN A 344 -12.47 4.01 5.79
C ASN A 344 -11.62 5.18 6.33
N GLY A 345 -10.87 4.96 7.42
CA GLY A 345 -10.04 5.96 8.07
C GLY A 345 -10.79 7.18 8.63
N ARG A 346 -12.12 7.14 8.77
CA ARG A 346 -12.99 8.32 9.02
C ARG A 346 -12.52 9.21 10.18
N HIS A 347 -12.02 8.59 11.25
CA HIS A 347 -11.56 9.25 12.46
C HIS A 347 -10.02 9.32 12.57
N GLY A 348 -9.29 8.87 11.56
CA GLY A 348 -7.83 8.79 11.59
C GLY A 348 -7.27 7.70 12.53
N HIS A 349 -8.06 6.66 12.80
CA HIS A 349 -7.75 5.58 13.74
C HIS A 349 -6.98 4.43 13.05
N PRO A 350 -5.93 3.83 13.67
CA PRO A 350 -5.24 4.29 14.88
C PRO A 350 -4.58 5.65 14.67
N THR A 351 -4.71 6.51 15.67
CA THR A 351 -4.15 7.86 15.63
C THR A 351 -2.63 7.80 15.76
N TRP A 352 -1.93 8.63 14.98
CA TRP A 352 -0.47 8.66 14.99
C TRP A 352 0.13 8.91 16.41
N PRO A 353 -0.47 9.70 17.34
CA PRO A 353 0.06 9.87 18.70
C PRO A 353 0.09 8.58 19.51
N VAL A 354 -0.92 7.71 19.37
CA VAL A 354 -0.97 6.42 20.07
C VAL A 354 0.10 5.48 19.54
N VAL A 355 0.25 5.39 18.22
CA VAL A 355 1.31 4.58 17.59
C VAL A 355 2.70 5.11 17.94
N PHE A 356 2.89 6.43 17.99
CA PHE A 356 4.15 7.05 18.39
C PHE A 356 4.50 6.80 19.87
N THR A 357 3.49 6.87 20.75
CA THR A 357 3.61 6.56 22.18
C THR A 357 4.00 5.09 22.37
N TRP A 358 3.29 4.18 21.70
CA TRP A 358 3.56 2.76 21.72
C TRP A 358 4.95 2.44 21.17
N TYR A 359 5.35 3.03 20.04
CA TYR A 359 6.64 2.77 19.39
C TYR A 359 7.83 3.15 20.28
N ILE A 360 7.80 4.32 20.92
CA ILE A 360 8.88 4.72 21.85
C ILE A 360 8.94 3.79 23.06
N TRP A 361 7.79 3.40 23.63
CA TRP A 361 7.77 2.41 24.71
C TRP A 361 8.32 1.05 24.24
N ALA A 362 7.83 0.53 23.10
CA ALA A 362 8.23 -0.77 22.56
C ALA A 362 9.72 -0.83 22.23
N MET A 363 10.28 0.21 21.60
CA MET A 363 11.73 0.31 21.39
C MET A 363 12.50 0.36 22.72
N ALA A 364 12.00 1.09 23.73
CA ALA A 364 12.62 1.13 25.05
C ALA A 364 12.51 -0.18 25.84
N TYR A 365 11.46 -0.98 25.62
CA TYR A 365 11.21 -2.28 26.24
C TYR A 365 11.98 -3.41 25.55
N ASN A 366 11.99 -3.43 24.21
CA ASN A 366 12.70 -4.42 23.38
C ASN A 366 14.23 -4.36 23.58
N THR A 367 14.77 -3.24 24.07
CA THR A 367 16.19 -3.21 24.53
C THR A 367 16.48 -4.13 25.71
N SER A 368 15.47 -4.56 26.47
CA SER A 368 15.58 -5.28 27.74
C SER A 368 14.78 -6.58 27.82
N SER A 369 14.01 -6.93 26.79
CA SER A 369 13.13 -8.11 26.75
C SER A 369 13.58 -9.13 25.69
N ASN A 370 13.49 -10.42 26.02
CA ASN A 370 13.68 -11.52 25.05
C ASN A 370 12.47 -11.70 24.10
N SER A 371 11.32 -11.13 24.45
CA SER A 371 10.10 -11.13 23.63
C SER A 371 9.82 -9.71 23.14
N PRO A 372 10.02 -9.40 21.84
CA PRO A 372 9.76 -8.06 21.33
C PRO A 372 8.26 -7.77 21.32
N ALA A 373 7.89 -6.60 21.82
CA ALA A 373 6.53 -6.09 21.79
C ALA A 373 6.07 -5.84 20.35
N ARG A 374 4.80 -6.13 20.06
CA ARG A 374 4.20 -6.09 18.72
C ARG A 374 2.93 -5.25 18.71
N LEU A 375 2.75 -4.42 17.67
CA LEU A 375 1.48 -3.74 17.41
C LEU A 375 0.82 -4.37 16.19
N VAL A 376 -0.38 -4.87 16.36
CA VAL A 376 -1.15 -5.56 15.32
C VAL A 376 -2.44 -4.79 15.09
N ALA A 377 -2.93 -4.75 13.85
CA ALA A 377 -4.22 -4.14 13.54
C ALA A 377 -5.08 -5.04 12.65
N GLY A 378 -6.39 -4.82 12.66
CA GLY A 378 -7.32 -5.53 11.78
C GLY A 378 -7.17 -5.17 10.31
N THR A 379 -6.70 -3.96 10.00
CA THR A 379 -6.57 -3.40 8.64
C THR A 379 -5.36 -2.45 8.59
N PHE A 380 -4.74 -2.28 7.41
CA PHE A 380 -3.60 -1.38 7.24
C PHE A 380 -4.00 0.09 7.50
N PRO A 381 -3.27 0.89 8.30
CA PRO A 381 -3.80 2.17 8.77
C PRO A 381 -4.01 3.22 7.67
N ALA A 382 -5.26 3.66 7.52
CA ALA A 382 -5.67 4.62 6.49
C ALA A 382 -4.86 5.91 6.44
N ALA A 383 -4.35 6.37 7.59
CA ALA A 383 -3.55 7.58 7.73
C ALA A 383 -2.23 7.54 6.91
N ILE A 384 -1.67 6.34 6.68
CA ILE A 384 -0.39 6.09 6.03
C ILE A 384 -0.52 5.21 4.77
N MET A 385 -1.63 5.32 4.03
CA MET A 385 -1.69 4.80 2.67
C MET A 385 -1.03 5.80 1.68
N ARG A 386 -0.08 5.32 0.87
CA ARG A 386 0.36 6.01 -0.37
C ARG A 386 -0.55 5.62 -1.54
N ASN A 387 -0.76 6.52 -2.50
CA ASN A 387 -1.30 6.18 -3.82
C ASN A 387 -0.19 5.87 -4.83
N ASP A 388 -0.57 5.48 -6.06
CA ASP A 388 0.31 5.19 -7.21
C ASP A 388 1.32 6.32 -7.53
N LYS A 389 1.08 7.54 -7.05
CA LYS A 389 1.95 8.72 -7.22
C LYS A 389 2.83 8.96 -5.98
N GLY A 390 2.96 7.98 -5.08
CA GLY A 390 3.72 8.05 -3.82
C GLY A 390 3.12 8.97 -2.73
N ASN A 391 1.95 9.55 -2.95
CA ASN A 391 1.39 10.59 -2.08
C ASN A 391 0.50 10.03 -0.96
N TRP A 392 0.64 10.58 0.25
CA TRP A 392 -0.12 10.20 1.44
C TRP A 392 -1.61 10.56 1.34
N VAL A 393 -2.45 9.58 0.98
CA VAL A 393 -3.91 9.73 0.88
C VAL A 393 -4.54 10.04 2.25
N GLY A 394 -4.02 9.40 3.30
CA GLY A 394 -4.46 9.59 4.68
C GLY A 394 -4.00 10.88 5.37
N SER A 395 -3.13 11.68 4.74
CA SER A 395 -2.50 12.86 5.37
C SER A 395 -3.47 13.93 5.89
N LYS A 396 -4.72 13.95 5.38
CA LYS A 396 -5.79 14.79 5.95
C LYS A 396 -6.06 14.47 7.43
N TYR A 397 -6.02 13.20 7.82
CA TYR A 397 -6.28 12.71 9.18
C TYR A 397 -5.11 12.94 10.15
N ILE A 398 -3.90 13.15 9.62
CA ILE A 398 -2.71 13.41 10.45
C ILE A 398 -2.73 14.87 10.90
N SER A 399 -2.99 15.10 12.19
CA SER A 399 -2.97 16.43 12.80
C SER A 399 -1.66 16.66 13.57
N PRO A 400 -0.88 17.72 13.29
CA PRO A 400 0.32 18.03 14.06
C PRO A 400 0.01 18.64 15.45
N ALA A 401 -1.27 18.90 15.77
CA ALA A 401 -1.70 19.63 16.96
C ALA A 401 -1.08 19.08 18.26
N ALA A 402 -1.02 17.76 18.42
CA ALA A 402 -0.44 17.13 19.61
C ALA A 402 1.02 17.53 19.91
N LEU A 403 1.78 18.07 18.95
CA LEU A 403 3.17 18.51 19.10
C LEU A 403 3.40 20.02 18.97
N VAL A 404 2.34 20.81 18.76
CA VAL A 404 2.44 22.27 18.53
C VAL A 404 1.41 23.12 19.29
N ASP A 405 0.30 22.53 19.72
CA ASP A 405 -0.77 23.22 20.45
C ASP A 405 -0.57 23.03 21.96
N ALA A 406 -0.65 24.13 22.72
CA ALA A 406 -0.33 24.17 24.14
C ALA A 406 -1.27 23.29 24.99
N LYS A 407 -2.49 22.98 24.53
CA LYS A 407 -3.41 22.08 25.25
C LYS A 407 -2.94 20.62 25.31
N TYR A 408 -1.90 20.25 24.56
CA TYR A 408 -1.24 18.94 24.63
C TYR A 408 0.12 19.01 25.32
N SER A 409 0.39 20.04 26.14
CA SER A 409 1.68 20.24 26.83
C SER A 409 2.12 19.04 27.68
N GLU A 410 1.18 18.33 28.32
CA GLU A 410 1.50 17.15 29.12
C GLU A 410 1.90 15.95 28.24
N PHE A 411 1.18 15.70 27.14
CA PHE A 411 1.58 14.73 26.11
C PHE A 411 2.96 15.07 25.52
N GLN A 412 3.20 16.35 25.23
CA GLN A 412 4.49 16.84 24.71
C GLN A 412 5.63 16.59 25.70
N LYS A 413 5.43 16.87 26.99
CA LYS A 413 6.39 16.61 28.07
C LYS A 413 6.63 15.12 28.28
N PHE A 414 5.58 14.30 28.26
CA PHE A 414 5.69 12.84 28.35
C PHE A 414 6.54 12.28 27.20
N ILE A 415 6.20 12.63 25.96
CA ILE A 415 6.91 12.18 24.76
C ILE A 415 8.38 12.66 24.74
N GLN A 416 8.66 13.92 25.09
CA GLN A 416 10.04 14.40 25.23
C GLN A 416 10.83 13.56 26.23
N THR A 417 10.25 13.31 27.42
CA THR A 417 10.90 12.54 28.50
C THR A 417 11.21 11.10 28.05
N LYS A 418 10.28 10.45 27.37
CA LYS A 418 10.46 9.08 26.85
C LYS A 418 11.45 9.02 25.70
N ALA A 419 11.39 9.96 24.75
CA ALA A 419 12.33 10.05 23.63
C ALA A 419 13.78 10.32 24.11
N ALA A 420 13.95 11.17 25.12
CA ALA A 420 15.26 11.43 25.74
C ALA A 420 15.81 10.19 26.48
N GLY A 421 14.97 9.50 27.27
CA GLY A 421 15.34 8.26 27.95
C GLY A 421 15.74 7.13 26.99
N LEU A 422 15.01 6.97 25.88
CA LEU A 422 15.35 6.01 24.84
C LEU A 422 16.60 6.43 24.05
N SER A 423 16.76 7.72 23.70
CA SER A 423 17.98 8.21 23.05
C SER A 423 19.23 7.99 23.89
N LYS A 424 19.11 8.10 25.23
CA LYS A 424 20.17 7.69 26.15
C LYS A 424 20.44 6.18 26.05
N LYS A 425 19.43 5.32 26.21
CA LYS A 425 19.57 3.85 26.06
C LYS A 425 20.21 3.42 24.72
N LEU A 426 19.92 4.15 23.63
CA LEU A 426 20.50 3.90 22.30
C LEU A 426 21.96 4.36 22.23
N LYS A 427 22.28 5.57 22.71
CA LYS A 427 23.65 6.09 22.80
C LYS A 427 24.54 5.17 23.65
N ASP A 428 24.05 4.71 24.79
CA ASP A 428 24.72 3.81 25.72
C ASP A 428 25.00 2.41 25.09
N ARG A 429 24.49 2.14 23.88
CA ARG A 429 24.69 0.92 23.07
C ARG A 429 25.34 1.16 21.71
N ASN A 430 25.89 2.36 21.49
CA ASN A 430 26.46 2.79 20.21
C ASN A 430 25.46 2.74 19.02
N HIS A 431 24.17 2.96 19.29
CA HIS A 431 23.14 3.16 18.26
C HIS A 431 22.85 4.65 18.04
N LEU A 432 22.33 4.98 16.86
CA LEU A 432 21.84 6.32 16.54
C LEU A 432 20.74 6.75 17.54
N GLN A 433 20.82 8.00 17.99
CA GLN A 433 19.81 8.60 18.87
C GLN A 433 18.53 8.91 18.08
N LEU A 434 17.38 8.97 18.76
CA LEU A 434 16.15 9.43 18.12
C LEU A 434 16.23 10.93 17.85
N GLU A 435 15.78 11.34 16.67
CA GLU A 435 15.57 12.75 16.37
C GLU A 435 14.52 13.37 17.30
N ASP A 436 14.75 14.59 17.75
CA ASP A 436 13.72 15.41 18.38
C ASP A 436 12.68 15.81 17.31
N ILE A 437 11.62 14.99 17.24
CA ILE A 437 10.47 15.15 16.35
C ILE A 437 9.78 16.50 16.55
N GLN A 438 9.77 17.07 17.77
CA GLN A 438 9.21 18.41 17.99
C GLN A 438 10.11 19.50 17.39
N LYS A 439 11.43 19.41 17.58
CA LYS A 439 12.40 20.32 16.96
C LYS A 439 12.32 20.24 15.43
N GLN A 440 12.18 19.05 14.85
CA GLN A 440 11.96 18.88 13.41
C GLN A 440 10.65 19.54 12.94
N ILE A 441 9.53 19.33 13.64
CA ILE A 441 8.21 19.93 13.31
C ILE A 441 8.15 21.45 13.57
N LYS A 442 9.08 21.98 14.38
CA LYS A 442 9.28 23.41 14.64
C LYS A 442 10.23 24.08 13.63
N LYS A 443 10.97 23.32 12.80
CA LYS A 443 11.77 23.91 11.70
C LYS A 443 10.88 24.61 10.67
N LYS A 444 11.38 25.73 10.13
CA LYS A 444 10.79 26.45 8.99
C LYS A 444 10.87 25.57 7.73
N GLY A 445 9.96 25.76 6.77
CA GLY A 445 9.88 24.97 5.52
C GLY A 445 9.17 23.61 5.65
N VAL A 446 9.44 22.87 6.73
CA VAL A 446 8.95 21.48 6.92
C VAL A 446 7.43 21.35 6.81
N ASN A 447 6.96 20.55 5.84
CA ASN A 447 5.57 20.12 5.74
C ASN A 447 5.25 19.13 6.88
N LYS A 448 4.78 19.69 8.01
CA LYS A 448 4.50 18.98 9.28
C LYS A 448 3.61 17.73 9.11
N LYS A 449 2.61 17.79 8.22
CA LYS A 449 1.71 16.65 7.93
C LYS A 449 2.42 15.55 7.14
N LYS A 450 3.20 15.90 6.10
CA LYS A 450 4.01 14.92 5.35
C LYS A 450 5.05 14.27 6.27
N PHE A 451 5.82 15.07 7.02
CA PHE A 451 6.83 14.55 7.95
C PHE A 451 6.24 13.59 8.99
N LEU A 452 5.09 13.90 9.59
CA LEU A 452 4.41 12.97 10.50
C LEU A 452 3.90 11.70 9.79
N ALA A 453 3.45 11.80 8.54
CA ALA A 453 3.03 10.63 7.76
C ALA A 453 4.21 9.72 7.39
N ASP A 454 5.32 10.29 6.93
CA ASP A 454 6.56 9.55 6.66
C ASP A 454 7.09 8.88 7.94
N ARG A 455 7.11 9.59 9.08
CA ARG A 455 7.52 8.98 10.37
C ARG A 455 6.55 7.92 10.89
N PHE A 456 5.24 8.11 10.75
CA PHE A 456 4.24 7.09 11.11
C PHE A 456 4.43 5.83 10.27
N ALA A 457 4.61 5.96 8.95
CA ALA A 457 4.89 4.82 8.08
C ALA A 457 6.18 4.08 8.46
N THR A 458 7.29 4.79 8.72
CA THR A 458 8.56 4.16 9.14
C THR A 458 8.43 3.40 10.47
N MET A 459 7.70 3.94 11.45
CA MET A 459 7.43 3.19 12.69
C MET A 459 6.60 1.94 12.40
N TRP A 460 5.56 2.09 11.56
CA TRP A 460 4.66 1.00 11.22
C TRP A 460 5.40 -0.16 10.56
N SER A 461 6.18 0.11 9.50
CA SER A 461 6.95 -0.90 8.76
C SER A 461 8.06 -1.56 9.57
N SER A 462 8.39 -1.08 10.77
CA SER A 462 9.49 -1.61 11.60
C SER A 462 9.06 -2.53 12.75
N LEU A 463 7.83 -2.38 13.26
CA LEU A 463 7.34 -3.08 14.45
C LEU A 463 5.84 -3.43 14.43
N CYS A 464 5.11 -3.10 13.35
CA CYS A 464 3.66 -3.24 13.27
C CYS A 464 3.21 -4.17 12.13
N PHE A 465 1.99 -4.70 12.24
CA PHE A 465 1.34 -5.56 11.25
C PHE A 465 -0.16 -5.20 11.14
N PRO A 466 -0.84 -5.36 9.99
CA PRO A 466 -0.32 -5.76 8.68
C PRO A 466 0.66 -4.75 8.08
N ASP A 467 1.51 -5.25 7.20
CA ASP A 467 2.44 -4.49 6.35
C ASP A 467 1.75 -4.00 5.05
N ASP A 468 2.55 -3.50 4.10
CA ASP A 468 2.07 -2.96 2.83
C ASP A 468 1.71 -4.00 1.75
N ALA A 469 1.72 -5.30 2.07
CA ALA A 469 0.99 -6.30 1.26
C ALA A 469 -0.55 -6.16 1.41
N TYR A 470 -1.02 -5.43 2.43
CA TYR A 470 -2.42 -5.26 2.77
C TYR A 470 -2.93 -3.85 2.41
N HIS A 471 -4.04 -3.80 1.68
CA HIS A 471 -4.71 -2.52 1.39
C HIS A 471 -5.51 -2.04 2.62
N VAL A 472 -5.62 -0.72 2.82
CA VAL A 472 -6.53 -0.15 3.86
C VAL A 472 -7.97 -0.61 3.65
N SER A 473 -8.42 -0.65 2.39
CA SER A 473 -9.75 -1.13 2.00
C SER A 473 -9.84 -2.66 1.85
N SER A 474 -8.98 -3.41 2.54
CA SER A 474 -9.04 -4.87 2.66
C SER A 474 -9.24 -5.26 4.14
N CYS A 475 -10.21 -6.13 4.42
CA CYS A 475 -10.48 -6.68 5.75
C CYS A 475 -11.25 -8.01 5.62
N GLY A 476 -11.61 -8.67 6.72
CA GLY A 476 -12.24 -10.00 6.72
C GLY A 476 -13.62 -10.11 6.06
N ALA A 477 -14.13 -9.02 5.47
CA ALA A 477 -15.38 -8.96 4.69
C ALA A 477 -15.16 -8.90 3.18
N TYR A 478 -13.99 -8.43 2.71
CA TYR A 478 -13.72 -8.19 1.29
C TYR A 478 -12.25 -8.00 0.95
N ARG A 479 -11.92 -8.32 -0.29
CA ARG A 479 -10.57 -8.19 -0.88
C ARG A 479 -10.56 -7.13 -1.98
N VAL A 480 -9.51 -6.29 -2.00
CA VAL A 480 -9.21 -5.42 -3.14
C VAL A 480 -8.50 -6.23 -4.23
N THR A 481 -9.19 -6.41 -5.35
CA THR A 481 -8.72 -7.21 -6.50
C THR A 481 -8.31 -6.34 -7.70
N LYS A 482 -8.25 -5.02 -7.52
CA LYS A 482 -7.96 -4.02 -8.55
C LYS A 482 -6.60 -3.35 -8.32
N GLY A 483 -5.87 -3.15 -9.42
CA GLY A 483 -4.43 -2.87 -9.42
C GLY A 483 -3.65 -4.05 -10.02
N GLY A 484 -2.37 -3.86 -10.36
CA GLY A 484 -1.53 -4.89 -10.99
C GLY A 484 -1.04 -6.01 -10.05
N THR A 485 -1.51 -6.01 -8.81
CA THR A 485 -1.19 -6.95 -7.73
C THR A 485 -2.47 -7.13 -6.88
N PRO A 486 -2.93 -8.37 -6.59
CA PRO A 486 -4.07 -8.61 -5.73
C PRO A 486 -3.63 -8.52 -4.26
N TRP A 487 -4.22 -7.60 -3.50
CA TRP A 487 -3.82 -7.33 -2.12
C TRP A 487 -4.15 -8.49 -1.18
N GLU A 488 -3.41 -8.61 -0.09
CA GLU A 488 -3.81 -9.46 1.03
C GLU A 488 -4.99 -8.84 1.81
N SER A 489 -5.65 -9.66 2.62
CA SER A 489 -6.83 -9.27 3.38
C SER A 489 -6.90 -10.13 4.64
N LEU A 490 -6.57 -9.52 5.77
CA LEU A 490 -6.59 -10.19 7.07
C LEU A 490 -8.04 -10.57 7.41
N LEU A 491 -8.27 -11.81 7.85
CA LEU A 491 -9.57 -12.26 8.36
C LEU A 491 -9.61 -12.11 9.89
N PHE A 492 -8.61 -12.67 10.59
CA PHE A 492 -8.48 -12.54 12.03
C PHE A 492 -7.04 -12.71 12.52
N VAL A 493 -6.83 -12.30 13.76
CA VAL A 493 -5.63 -12.46 14.57
C VAL A 493 -5.97 -13.29 15.81
N ARG A 494 -5.31 -14.43 16.01
CA ARG A 494 -5.46 -15.27 17.22
C ARG A 494 -4.34 -14.99 18.21
N ILE A 495 -4.70 -14.49 19.39
CA ILE A 495 -3.84 -14.37 20.57
C ILE A 495 -4.16 -15.53 21.53
N GLN A 496 -3.15 -16.29 21.95
CA GLN A 496 -3.32 -17.39 22.89
C GLN A 496 -2.85 -17.00 24.30
N SER A 497 -3.70 -17.17 25.31
CA SER A 497 -3.34 -17.01 26.72
C SER A 497 -3.23 -18.38 27.42
N VAL A 498 -2.12 -18.65 28.09
CA VAL A 498 -1.79 -19.90 28.81
C VAL A 498 -1.03 -19.58 30.10
N ASP A 499 -1.14 -20.39 31.15
CA ASP A 499 -0.34 -20.19 32.38
C ASP A 499 1.10 -20.74 32.25
N ASN A 500 1.81 -20.40 31.16
CA ASN A 500 3.20 -20.78 30.90
C ASN A 500 3.90 -19.81 29.92
N ASN A 501 5.14 -20.13 29.51
CA ASN A 501 6.00 -19.26 28.69
C ASN A 501 5.52 -19.00 27.24
N SER A 502 4.46 -19.65 26.74
CA SER A 502 3.87 -19.34 25.42
C SER A 502 2.61 -18.46 25.53
N ASP A 503 2.43 -17.75 26.65
CA ASP A 503 1.37 -16.76 26.82
C ASP A 503 1.60 -15.57 25.89
N GLY A 504 0.55 -15.09 25.23
CA GLY A 504 0.65 -14.08 24.18
C GLY A 504 1.18 -14.63 22.84
N LEU A 505 1.23 -15.95 22.63
CA LEU A 505 1.53 -16.50 21.30
C LEU A 505 0.48 -16.01 20.29
N LEU A 506 0.93 -15.28 19.29
CA LEU A 506 0.07 -14.58 18.33
C LEU A 506 0.30 -15.10 16.92
N LYS A 507 -0.80 -15.55 16.30
CA LYS A 507 -0.89 -16.12 14.94
C LYS A 507 -2.02 -15.44 14.16
N TYR A 508 -2.08 -15.56 12.83
CA TYR A 508 -3.09 -14.91 11.99
C TYR A 508 -3.62 -15.79 10.85
N VAL A 509 -4.74 -15.38 10.27
CA VAL A 509 -5.37 -16.00 9.09
C VAL A 509 -5.87 -14.92 8.14
N ASN A 510 -5.52 -15.05 6.86
CA ASN A 510 -6.06 -14.24 5.77
C ASN A 510 -7.39 -14.80 5.25
N ILE A 511 -8.15 -13.96 4.54
CA ILE A 511 -9.23 -14.39 3.66
C ILE A 511 -8.75 -15.53 2.74
N ASP A 512 -9.65 -16.49 2.50
CA ASP A 512 -9.45 -17.73 1.72
C ASP A 512 -8.39 -18.72 2.27
N SER A 513 -7.63 -18.35 3.31
CA SER A 513 -6.69 -19.26 3.98
C SER A 513 -7.38 -20.11 5.05
N VAL A 514 -7.12 -21.42 5.01
CA VAL A 514 -7.39 -22.34 6.14
C VAL A 514 -6.16 -22.57 7.01
N THR A 515 -5.02 -21.93 6.72
CA THR A 515 -3.74 -22.12 7.40
C THR A 515 -3.49 -21.01 8.41
N LEU A 516 -3.25 -21.39 9.66
CA LEU A 516 -2.89 -20.48 10.74
C LEU A 516 -1.39 -20.16 10.66
N ARG A 517 -1.07 -18.93 10.22
CA ARG A 517 0.30 -18.45 10.08
C ARG A 517 0.81 -17.88 11.41
N ASP A 518 2.07 -18.08 11.74
CA ASP A 518 2.74 -17.22 12.71
C ASP A 518 2.86 -15.80 12.14
N LEU A 519 2.78 -14.77 12.98
CA LEU A 519 3.18 -13.43 12.53
C LEU A 519 4.63 -13.49 12.00
N PRO A 520 4.96 -12.77 10.92
CA PRO A 520 6.35 -12.49 10.62
C PRO A 520 7.02 -11.92 11.88
N ALA A 521 8.23 -12.41 12.18
CA ALA A 521 9.02 -11.82 13.26
C ALA A 521 9.22 -10.33 12.93
N PRO A 522 8.97 -9.39 13.86
CA PRO A 522 9.16 -7.97 13.57
C PRO A 522 10.56 -7.72 13.05
N THR A 523 10.67 -7.39 11.77
CA THR A 523 11.95 -7.25 11.07
C THR A 523 12.57 -5.92 11.48
N VAL A 524 13.17 -5.90 12.68
CA VAL A 524 14.07 -4.84 13.12
C VAL A 524 15.28 -4.88 12.20
N THR A 525 15.16 -4.16 11.08
CA THR A 525 16.04 -4.22 9.93
C THR A 525 17.40 -3.60 10.24
N LYS A 526 18.27 -4.41 10.85
CA LYS A 526 19.59 -4.58 10.28
C LYS A 526 19.41 -5.19 8.89
N ALA A 527 20.11 -4.68 7.88
CA ALA A 527 20.06 -5.25 6.53
C ALA A 527 20.51 -6.73 6.56
N GLY A 528 19.88 -7.60 5.75
CA GLY A 528 20.04 -9.05 5.89
C GLY A 528 19.63 -9.86 4.65
N LYS A 529 20.59 -10.68 4.19
CA LYS A 529 20.66 -11.47 2.95
C LYS A 529 19.47 -12.40 2.66
N MET A 530 19.27 -12.75 1.38
CA MET A 530 18.22 -13.65 0.87
C MET A 530 18.76 -14.92 0.20
N THR A 531 17.83 -15.84 -0.10
CA THR A 531 18.00 -17.05 -0.93
C THR A 531 17.14 -16.95 -2.20
N SER A 532 17.35 -17.84 -3.18
CA SER A 532 16.71 -17.84 -4.51
C SER A 532 15.17 -17.94 -4.51
N LEU A 533 14.54 -17.48 -5.60
CA LEU A 533 13.17 -16.91 -5.58
C LEU A 533 12.27 -17.40 -6.74
N ALA A 534 10.95 -17.23 -6.59
CA ALA A 534 9.98 -17.59 -7.62
C ALA A 534 9.89 -16.55 -8.77
N VAL A 535 9.76 -16.99 -10.02
CA VAL A 535 9.69 -16.09 -11.19
C VAL A 535 8.24 -15.81 -11.60
N LEU A 536 7.85 -14.54 -11.65
CA LEU A 536 6.49 -14.09 -12.00
C LEU A 536 6.50 -13.06 -13.15
N THR A 537 6.31 -13.55 -14.37
CA THR A 537 6.22 -12.72 -15.58
C THR A 537 4.99 -11.81 -15.59
N LYS A 538 5.15 -10.51 -15.85
CA LYS A 538 4.06 -9.55 -16.07
C LYS A 538 4.20 -8.92 -17.47
N PRO A 539 3.32 -9.24 -18.44
CA PRO A 539 3.40 -8.63 -19.78
C PRO A 539 2.87 -7.19 -19.76
N THR A 540 3.74 -6.23 -19.45
CA THR A 540 3.43 -4.79 -19.47
C THR A 540 3.63 -4.16 -20.85
N THR A 541 2.57 -3.57 -21.40
CA THR A 541 2.64 -2.74 -22.61
C THR A 541 1.85 -1.45 -22.41
N SER A 542 2.41 -0.31 -22.79
CA SER A 542 1.95 1.03 -22.36
C SER A 542 0.82 1.62 -23.20
N VAL A 543 -0.25 0.86 -23.45
CA VAL A 543 -1.47 1.35 -24.12
C VAL A 543 -2.71 1.08 -23.26
N ARG A 544 -3.59 2.09 -23.16
CA ARG A 544 -4.73 2.11 -22.23
C ARG A 544 -5.82 1.14 -22.69
N LYS A 545 -6.02 0.04 -21.95
CA LYS A 545 -7.01 -0.99 -22.29
C LYS A 545 -8.45 -0.52 -22.05
N THR A 546 -9.15 -0.15 -23.12
CA THR A 546 -10.60 0.12 -23.11
C THR A 546 -11.36 -1.20 -22.97
N THR A 547 -12.25 -1.32 -21.98
CA THR A 547 -12.91 -2.60 -21.65
C THR A 547 -14.18 -2.83 -22.48
N THR A 548 -14.03 -3.46 -23.63
CA THR A 548 -15.16 -3.89 -24.47
C THR A 548 -16.03 -4.94 -23.75
N LYS A 549 -17.31 -4.61 -23.52
CA LYS A 549 -18.33 -5.56 -23.03
C LYS A 549 -19.32 -5.91 -24.12
N THR A 550 -19.18 -7.10 -24.70
CA THR A 550 -20.19 -7.68 -25.58
C THR A 550 -21.45 -8.05 -24.79
N VAL A 551 -22.62 -7.63 -25.28
CA VAL A 551 -23.93 -7.98 -24.70
C VAL A 551 -24.86 -8.41 -25.84
N PRO A 552 -25.47 -9.62 -25.79
CA PRO A 552 -26.34 -10.10 -26.87
C PRO A 552 -27.72 -9.41 -26.87
N PRO A 553 -28.38 -9.29 -28.05
CA PRO A 553 -29.60 -8.51 -28.19
C PRO A 553 -30.87 -9.22 -27.68
N THR A 554 -31.36 -8.86 -26.49
CA THR A 554 -32.65 -9.33 -25.97
C THR A 554 -33.79 -8.32 -26.17
N LYS A 555 -34.93 -8.80 -26.68
CA LYS A 555 -36.07 -7.98 -27.14
C LYS A 555 -36.82 -7.28 -26.01
N ALA A 556 -37.18 -6.01 -26.21
CA ALA A 556 -37.89 -5.19 -25.23
C ALA A 556 -39.31 -5.71 -24.90
N ARG A 557 -39.61 -5.93 -23.62
CA ARG A 557 -40.93 -6.38 -23.14
C ARG A 557 -41.58 -5.33 -22.22
N LYS A 558 -42.56 -4.58 -22.74
CA LYS A 558 -43.29 -3.54 -22.00
C LYS A 558 -43.96 -4.10 -20.73
N LYS A 559 -43.76 -3.46 -19.57
CA LYS A 559 -44.61 -3.60 -18.36
C LYS A 559 -45.10 -2.22 -17.91
N LYS A 560 -46.33 -2.16 -17.39
CA LYS A 560 -47.04 -0.92 -17.03
C LYS A 560 -46.53 -0.37 -15.68
N LYS A 561 -46.37 0.95 -15.55
CA LYS A 561 -46.36 1.61 -14.24
C LYS A 561 -47.75 1.45 -13.59
N LYS A 562 -47.80 1.06 -12.32
CA LYS A 562 -48.88 1.41 -11.39
C LYS A 562 -48.29 2.39 -10.38
N SER A 563 -49.01 3.46 -10.08
CA SER A 563 -48.67 4.35 -8.97
C SER A 563 -49.10 3.70 -7.66
N ILE A 564 -48.27 3.85 -6.63
CA ILE A 564 -48.64 3.69 -5.22
C ILE A 564 -48.24 5.02 -4.55
N LYS A 565 -49.07 5.48 -3.62
CA LYS A 565 -48.94 6.81 -3.01
C LYS A 565 -47.72 6.87 -2.09
N SER A 566 -47.05 8.02 -2.06
CA SER A 566 -46.17 8.40 -0.96
C SER A 566 -46.97 8.44 0.34
N LEU A 567 -46.37 7.95 1.42
CA LEU A 567 -46.90 8.06 2.77
C LEU A 567 -45.85 8.82 3.60
N ASP A 568 -46.31 9.85 4.29
CA ASP A 568 -45.49 10.90 4.85
C ASP A 568 -44.84 10.49 6.19
N TYR A 569 -43.55 10.80 6.35
CA TYR A 569 -42.79 10.62 7.59
C TYR A 569 -41.62 11.62 7.61
N GLY A 570 -41.87 12.79 8.17
CA GLY A 570 -40.83 13.75 8.50
C GLY A 570 -40.05 13.33 9.75
N LEU A 571 -38.76 13.05 9.57
CA LEU A 571 -37.73 13.21 10.59
C LEU A 571 -36.62 14.06 9.96
N ALA A 572 -36.34 15.21 10.56
CA ALA A 572 -35.34 16.15 10.07
C ALA A 572 -34.14 16.17 11.01
N GLU A 573 -33.00 15.72 10.50
CA GLU A 573 -31.69 16.16 10.96
C GLU A 573 -30.94 16.70 9.73
N ASP A 574 -30.28 17.84 9.90
CA ASP A 574 -29.76 18.67 8.80
C ASP A 574 -28.30 18.31 8.49
N ASP A 575 -28.10 17.29 7.66
CA ASP A 575 -26.78 16.81 7.22
C ASP A 575 -26.37 17.44 5.87
N SER A 576 -26.58 18.75 5.74
CA SER A 576 -26.39 19.53 4.49
C SER A 576 -24.93 19.89 4.18
N MET A 577 -24.05 18.88 4.10
CA MET A 577 -22.79 18.98 3.35
C MET A 577 -22.88 18.22 2.03
N GLU A 578 -22.90 19.00 0.94
CA GLU A 578 -23.06 18.50 -0.43
C GLU A 578 -21.90 17.55 -0.81
N ARG A 579 -22.26 16.33 -1.24
CA ARG A 579 -21.29 15.35 -1.72
C ARG A 579 -21.00 15.57 -3.20
N GLU A 580 -20.07 16.47 -3.51
CA GLU A 580 -19.37 16.41 -4.79
C GLU A 580 -18.58 15.09 -4.87
N VAL A 581 -18.67 14.41 -6.02
CA VAL A 581 -18.11 13.07 -6.22
C VAL A 581 -17.02 13.14 -7.29
N ASP A 582 -15.79 13.45 -6.87
CA ASP A 582 -14.64 13.61 -7.75
C ASP A 582 -14.18 12.28 -8.39
N TYR A 583 -14.71 12.01 -9.59
CA TYR A 583 -14.14 11.09 -10.57
C TYR A 583 -13.51 11.88 -11.73
N ASP A 584 -12.20 12.20 -11.66
CA ASP A 584 -11.28 12.28 -12.84
C ASP A 584 -9.87 12.83 -12.47
N LEU A 585 -8.90 11.98 -12.04
CA LEU A 585 -7.47 12.41 -11.91
C LEU A 585 -6.40 11.34 -12.28
N LEU A 586 -6.70 10.47 -13.25
CA LEU A 586 -5.72 9.63 -13.96
C LEU A 586 -5.94 9.73 -15.48
N PRO A 587 -5.09 10.48 -16.21
CA PRO A 587 -3.75 9.94 -16.53
C PRO A 587 -2.60 10.97 -16.41
N HIS A 588 -1.39 10.56 -16.82
CA HIS A 588 -0.12 11.30 -16.82
C HIS A 588 0.50 11.56 -15.43
N ALA A 589 1.31 10.59 -14.99
CA ALA A 589 2.43 10.83 -14.11
C ALA A 589 3.72 10.42 -14.86
N CYS A 590 4.29 11.35 -15.61
CA CYS A 590 5.70 11.27 -16.00
C CYS A 590 6.50 11.95 -14.89
N VAL A 591 7.62 11.35 -14.48
CA VAL A 591 8.49 11.95 -13.44
C VAL A 591 9.10 13.23 -13.99
N LEU A 592 8.94 14.34 -13.26
CA LEU A 592 9.67 15.58 -13.54
C LEU A 592 11.12 15.39 -13.09
N SER A 593 12.08 15.69 -13.97
CA SER A 593 13.51 15.57 -13.67
C SER A 593 14.02 16.56 -12.61
N ASP A 594 13.22 17.58 -12.28
CA ASP A 594 13.40 18.56 -11.20
C ASP A 594 13.50 17.96 -9.78
N ALA A 595 13.50 16.64 -9.63
CA ALA A 595 13.56 15.92 -8.35
C ALA A 595 14.97 15.88 -7.70
N LEU A 596 16.02 16.27 -8.44
CA LEU A 596 17.38 16.43 -7.93
C LEU A 596 17.85 17.87 -8.12
N TYR A 597 18.25 18.51 -7.03
CA TYR A 597 18.93 19.81 -7.05
C TYR A 597 20.44 19.57 -7.09
N VAL A 598 21.05 19.89 -8.22
CA VAL A 598 22.50 20.09 -8.34
C VAL A 598 22.76 21.58 -8.21
N ALA A 599 23.71 21.98 -7.36
CA ALA A 599 24.11 23.37 -7.21
C ALA A 599 25.08 23.79 -8.32
N ASP A 600 25.00 25.04 -8.77
CA ASP A 600 26.00 25.62 -9.67
C ASP A 600 27.38 25.68 -8.96
N GLU A 601 28.44 25.22 -9.62
CA GLU A 601 29.81 25.28 -9.08
C GLU A 601 30.24 26.73 -8.83
N THR A 602 30.59 27.05 -7.59
CA THR A 602 30.91 28.42 -7.15
C THR A 602 32.40 28.59 -6.85
N ASN A 603 33.16 28.80 -7.93
CA ASN A 603 34.46 29.49 -8.00
C ASN A 603 35.70 28.81 -7.35
N PRO A 604 36.68 28.30 -8.13
CA PRO A 604 37.80 27.49 -7.62
C PRO A 604 39.03 28.28 -7.09
N ASN A 605 38.88 29.57 -6.74
CA ASN A 605 40.03 30.50 -6.60
C ASN A 605 40.21 31.18 -5.22
N GLU A 606 39.48 30.79 -4.17
CA GLU A 606 39.60 31.42 -2.82
C GLU A 606 40.28 30.52 -1.78
N MET A 607 41.55 30.14 -2.01
CA MET A 607 42.41 29.49 -1.00
C MET A 607 43.89 29.93 -1.14
N THR A 608 44.18 31.20 -0.85
CA THR A 608 45.55 31.67 -0.59
C THR A 608 45.65 32.54 0.66
N ASP A 609 46.74 32.33 1.38
CA ASP A 609 47.37 33.16 2.42
C ASP A 609 46.93 32.98 3.89
N LEU A 610 47.90 33.29 4.75
CA LEU A 610 48.11 32.78 6.12
C LEU A 610 48.06 33.93 7.16
N PRO A 611 48.08 33.64 8.48
CA PRO A 611 47.49 34.55 9.46
C PRO A 611 48.44 35.62 10.02
N THR A 612 47.80 36.69 10.50
CA THR A 612 48.23 37.53 11.63
C THR A 612 46.95 37.80 12.45
N ASP A 613 46.78 37.43 13.72
CA ASP A 613 47.60 37.61 14.95
C ASP A 613 47.21 38.89 15.73
N ASP A 614 47.56 38.91 17.03
CA ASP A 614 47.46 40.00 18.02
C ASP A 614 46.09 40.43 18.63
N THR A 615 46.02 40.24 19.97
CA THR A 615 45.41 41.14 20.98
C THR A 615 43.86 41.29 21.09
N THR A 616 43.25 41.52 22.27
CA THR A 616 43.67 41.42 23.70
C THR A 616 42.41 41.41 24.59
N ALA A 617 42.54 40.85 25.81
CA ALA A 617 41.86 41.30 27.05
C ALA A 617 40.31 41.12 27.15
N SER A 618 39.70 40.96 28.34
CA SER A 618 40.20 40.56 29.68
C SER A 618 39.03 40.49 30.67
N LEU A 619 39.17 39.73 31.77
CA LEU A 619 38.35 39.80 33.01
C LEU A 619 36.87 39.33 32.88
N ASP A 620 36.17 38.89 33.92
CA ASP A 620 36.50 38.08 35.12
C ASP A 620 35.15 37.71 35.79
N ASN A 621 35.10 36.58 36.53
CA ASN A 621 34.29 36.35 37.76
C ASN A 621 32.73 36.49 37.71
N ASP A 622 31.93 35.89 38.59
CA ASP A 622 32.11 34.85 39.63
C ASP A 622 30.76 34.14 39.94
N ALA A 623 30.82 33.09 40.78
CA ALA A 623 29.94 32.67 41.91
C ALA A 623 28.52 33.31 42.12
N GLU A 624 27.50 32.72 42.77
CA GLU A 624 27.31 31.43 43.50
C GLU A 624 25.81 31.18 43.88
N GLU A 625 25.50 30.01 44.50
CA GLU A 625 24.39 29.76 45.49
C GLU A 625 22.88 29.95 45.10
N SER A 626 21.85 29.38 45.77
CA SER A 626 21.70 28.21 46.70
C SER A 626 20.19 27.84 46.95
N GLU A 627 19.91 26.67 47.58
CA GLU A 627 18.81 26.31 48.55
C GLU A 627 17.28 26.49 48.21
N ASP A 628 16.27 25.90 48.90
CA ASP A 628 16.09 24.62 49.66
C ASP A 628 14.57 24.33 50.04
N SER A 629 14.23 23.10 50.48
CA SER A 629 13.02 22.71 51.29
C SER A 629 11.63 22.73 50.58
N SER A 630 10.45 22.28 51.07
CA SER A 630 9.86 21.47 52.21
C SER A 630 8.32 21.28 51.93
N SER A 631 7.41 20.50 52.59
CA SER A 631 7.41 19.28 53.45
C SER A 631 5.96 18.72 53.69
N ASP A 632 5.81 17.40 53.86
CA ASP A 632 4.79 16.58 54.63
C ASP A 632 3.23 16.55 54.45
N PHE A 633 2.74 15.28 54.43
CA PHE A 633 1.56 14.58 55.02
C PHE A 633 0.30 15.27 55.62
N THR A 634 -0.89 14.63 55.44
CA THR A 634 -1.66 13.86 56.49
C THR A 634 -3.01 13.26 55.99
N ASP A 635 -3.58 12.28 56.73
CA ASP A 635 -4.79 11.47 56.41
C ASP A 635 -6.03 11.78 57.28
N VAL A 636 -7.26 11.40 56.85
CA VAL A 636 -8.50 11.25 57.66
C VAL A 636 -9.44 10.15 57.08
N GLU A 637 -10.17 9.40 57.94
CA GLU A 637 -11.12 8.30 57.60
C GLU A 637 -12.64 8.68 57.72
N VAL A 638 -13.54 7.67 57.64
CA VAL A 638 -14.79 7.43 58.46
C VAL A 638 -16.13 7.17 57.70
N ASP A 639 -16.69 5.94 57.88
CA ASP A 639 -18.12 5.44 57.96
C ASP A 639 -19.27 5.86 56.98
N SER A 640 -20.43 5.17 56.85
CA SER A 640 -20.91 3.78 57.18
C SER A 640 -22.30 3.44 56.57
N THR A 641 -22.76 2.17 56.68
CA THR A 641 -24.19 1.68 56.71
C THR A 641 -25.10 1.82 55.45
N SER A 642 -26.22 1.09 55.22
CA SER A 642 -26.97 0.07 55.99
C SER A 642 -27.45 -1.21 55.21
N SER A 643 -28.68 -1.27 54.65
CA SER A 643 -29.65 -2.41 54.72
C SER A 643 -30.67 -2.47 53.51
N GLU A 644 -31.67 -3.38 53.29
CA GLU A 644 -31.99 -4.83 53.53
C GLU A 644 -33.28 -5.25 52.69
N HIS A 645 -33.82 -6.48 52.86
CA HIS A 645 -35.06 -7.12 52.26
C HIS A 645 -34.98 -7.59 50.77
N THR A 646 -35.27 -8.85 50.35
CA THR A 646 -36.42 -9.82 50.45
C THR A 646 -37.57 -9.53 49.45
N GLU A 647 -38.30 -10.49 48.83
CA GLU A 647 -38.59 -11.92 49.15
C GLU A 647 -39.07 -12.76 47.91
N SER A 648 -38.93 -14.10 48.00
CA SER A 648 -39.83 -15.23 47.56
C SER A 648 -40.30 -15.52 46.11
N GLU A 649 -40.12 -16.80 45.69
CA GLU A 649 -41.07 -17.79 45.08
C GLU A 649 -41.89 -17.48 43.78
N ASP A 650 -42.36 -18.43 42.92
CA ASP A 650 -42.04 -19.85 42.53
C ASP A 650 -42.82 -20.14 41.17
N SER A 651 -43.21 -21.31 40.60
CA SER A 651 -43.18 -22.78 40.87
C SER A 651 -43.32 -23.62 39.54
N GLU A 652 -43.50 -24.96 39.66
CA GLU A 652 -44.28 -25.97 38.86
C GLU A 652 -44.92 -25.57 37.49
N ASP A 653 -45.24 -26.44 36.50
CA ASP A 653 -44.76 -27.75 35.94
C ASP A 653 -45.43 -27.88 34.51
N SER A 654 -45.63 -28.96 33.73
CA SER A 654 -45.41 -30.44 33.75
C SER A 654 -45.17 -30.98 32.29
N GLU A 655 -45.37 -32.30 32.04
CA GLU A 655 -45.94 -33.06 30.88
C GLU A 655 -46.08 -32.36 29.48
N ASP A 656 -46.07 -32.95 28.27
CA ASP A 656 -46.02 -34.29 27.62
C ASP A 656 -46.11 -33.99 26.08
N SER A 657 -46.11 -34.88 25.06
CA SER A 657 -45.74 -36.30 24.83
C SER A 657 -45.40 -36.50 23.32
N GLU A 658 -44.85 -37.68 22.99
CA GLU A 658 -45.02 -38.46 21.73
C GLU A 658 -44.64 -37.90 20.32
N ASP A 659 -43.88 -38.76 19.59
CA ASP A 659 -43.99 -39.18 18.18
C ASP A 659 -44.03 -38.14 17.02
N SER A 660 -43.38 -38.36 15.87
CA SER A 660 -43.31 -39.63 15.12
C SER A 660 -42.10 -39.73 14.15
N GLU A 661 -42.04 -40.84 13.41
CA GLU A 661 -41.06 -41.22 12.37
C GLU A 661 -41.10 -40.25 11.15
N ASP A 662 -40.13 -40.19 10.22
CA ASP A 662 -39.95 -41.19 9.14
C ASP A 662 -38.67 -40.99 8.26
N SER A 663 -38.33 -42.05 7.52
CA SER A 663 -37.55 -42.22 6.26
C SER A 663 -36.36 -41.32 5.85
N GLU A 664 -35.22 -42.00 5.66
CA GLU A 664 -34.52 -42.19 4.36
C GLU A 664 -34.30 -41.01 3.40
N ASP A 665 -33.03 -40.76 3.03
CA ASP A 665 -32.52 -41.21 1.72
C ASP A 665 -30.98 -41.22 1.67
N SER A 666 -30.39 -41.98 0.74
CA SER A 666 -28.92 -42.16 0.61
C SER A 666 -28.43 -42.00 -0.83
N GLU A 667 -27.36 -41.23 -1.05
CA GLU A 667 -26.56 -41.27 -2.28
C GLU A 667 -25.05 -41.29 -1.98
N ASP A 668 -24.33 -42.17 -2.66
CA ASP A 668 -22.88 -42.39 -2.52
C ASP A 668 -22.05 -41.27 -3.18
N SER A 669 -20.80 -41.12 -2.74
CA SER A 669 -19.78 -40.36 -3.50
C SER A 669 -18.38 -40.99 -3.40
N GLU A 670 -18.04 -41.66 -4.50
CA GLU A 670 -16.74 -42.11 -5.04
C GLU A 670 -15.47 -41.88 -4.18
N GLU A 671 -14.72 -42.97 -3.94
CA GLU A 671 -13.35 -42.92 -3.43
C GLU A 671 -12.39 -42.32 -4.48
N VAL A 672 -11.47 -41.46 -4.02
CA VAL A 672 -10.35 -40.96 -4.82
C VAL A 672 -9.05 -41.19 -4.06
N ASP A 673 -8.19 -42.07 -4.58
CA ASP A 673 -6.88 -42.36 -4.02
C ASP A 673 -5.96 -41.12 -4.05
N ILE A 674 -5.50 -40.69 -2.87
CA ILE A 674 -4.54 -39.58 -2.74
C ILE A 674 -3.14 -40.14 -2.52
N ILE A 675 -2.26 -39.91 -3.50
CA ILE A 675 -0.84 -40.27 -3.46
C ILE A 675 -0.16 -39.58 -2.28
N SER A 676 0.62 -40.35 -1.51
CA SER A 676 1.31 -39.87 -0.30
C SER A 676 2.64 -39.19 -0.62
N ASN A 677 2.69 -37.86 -0.44
CA ASN A 677 3.96 -37.12 -0.43
C ASN A 677 4.64 -37.19 0.96
N PRO A 678 5.97 -37.35 1.02
CA PRO A 678 6.71 -37.41 2.29
C PRO A 678 6.81 -36.03 2.96
N SER A 679 6.95 -36.02 4.29
CA SER A 679 7.03 -34.79 5.09
C SER A 679 8.40 -34.10 4.99
N PRO A 680 8.46 -32.75 4.98
CA PRO A 680 9.73 -32.03 5.00
C PRO A 680 10.44 -32.22 6.35
N THR A 681 11.72 -32.58 6.30
CA THR A 681 12.58 -32.70 7.49
C THR A 681 13.21 -31.34 7.81
N LEU A 682 13.36 -31.02 9.09
CA LEU A 682 14.07 -29.81 9.55
C LEU A 682 15.52 -29.83 9.07
N VAL A 683 15.84 -28.98 8.08
CA VAL A 683 17.20 -28.75 7.61
C VAL A 683 17.95 -27.91 8.64
N GLN A 684 18.99 -28.48 9.26
CA GLN A 684 19.95 -27.71 10.02
C GLN A 684 20.79 -26.86 9.07
N SER A 685 21.06 -25.61 9.44
CA SER A 685 21.93 -24.71 8.66
C SER A 685 23.31 -25.36 8.47
N PRO A 686 23.76 -25.62 7.24
CA PRO A 686 25.06 -26.24 7.03
C PRO A 686 26.17 -25.26 7.42
N THR A 687 27.01 -25.64 8.39
CA THR A 687 28.35 -25.05 8.55
C THR A 687 29.13 -25.35 7.29
N ARG A 688 29.20 -24.36 6.40
CA ARG A 688 29.63 -24.53 5.03
C ARG A 688 31.15 -24.50 4.96
N GLU A 689 31.77 -25.66 4.79
CA GLU A 689 33.21 -25.76 4.51
C GLU A 689 33.49 -25.06 3.17
N THR A 690 34.22 -23.94 3.22
CA THR A 690 34.80 -23.31 2.03
C THR A 690 35.83 -24.26 1.44
N THR A 691 35.80 -24.48 0.14
CA THR A 691 36.76 -25.36 -0.50
C THR A 691 38.11 -24.67 -0.60
N ALA A 692 39.20 -25.44 -0.53
CA ALA A 692 40.56 -24.92 -0.55
C ALA A 692 40.97 -24.40 -1.94
N GLY A 693 40.38 -23.27 -2.33
CA GLY A 693 40.51 -22.61 -3.63
C GLY A 693 39.60 -21.37 -3.76
N ASP A 694 38.48 -21.34 -3.04
CA ASP A 694 37.51 -20.25 -3.00
C ASP A 694 38.15 -18.88 -2.71
N TRP A 695 37.69 -17.82 -3.39
CA TRP A 695 38.16 -16.45 -3.22
C TRP A 695 37.01 -15.43 -3.25
N SER A 696 36.85 -14.62 -2.21
CA SER A 696 35.78 -13.60 -2.15
C SER A 696 36.33 -12.17 -2.28
N VAL A 697 35.57 -11.25 -2.86
CA VAL A 697 35.91 -9.83 -2.93
C VAL A 697 34.78 -9.01 -2.30
N TYR A 698 35.07 -8.35 -1.19
CA TYR A 698 34.10 -7.61 -0.36
C TYR A 698 34.20 -6.09 -0.58
N THR A 699 33.12 -5.38 -0.23
CA THR A 699 33.17 -3.94 0.04
C THR A 699 34.10 -3.58 1.21
N SER A 700 34.63 -2.36 1.18
CA SER A 700 35.29 -1.69 2.30
C SER A 700 34.37 -1.45 3.50
N ASP A 701 33.04 -1.38 3.32
CA ASP A 701 32.09 -1.18 4.43
C ASP A 701 32.08 -2.34 5.45
N LEU A 702 32.52 -3.54 5.03
CA LEU A 702 32.68 -4.69 5.91
C LEU A 702 34.12 -4.76 6.43
N THR A 703 34.28 -4.89 7.75
CA THR A 703 35.61 -5.00 8.36
C THR A 703 36.25 -6.37 8.12
N GLU A 704 37.58 -6.44 8.21
CA GLU A 704 38.32 -7.71 8.10
C GLU A 704 37.90 -8.71 9.20
N GLU A 705 37.57 -8.20 10.39
CA GLU A 705 37.11 -9.00 11.53
C GLU A 705 35.71 -9.60 11.28
N GLU A 706 34.77 -8.82 10.74
CA GLU A 706 33.45 -9.31 10.35
C GLU A 706 33.55 -10.39 9.26
N ILE A 707 34.37 -10.17 8.23
CA ILE A 707 34.55 -11.15 7.15
C ILE A 707 35.15 -12.47 7.70
N ARG A 708 36.21 -12.37 8.52
CA ARG A 708 36.82 -13.56 9.15
C ARG A 708 35.89 -14.25 10.16
N SER A 709 35.00 -13.52 10.84
CA SER A 709 34.02 -14.10 11.77
C SER A 709 33.01 -15.03 11.08
N ASN A 710 32.79 -14.83 9.78
CA ASN A 710 31.97 -15.70 8.92
C ASN A 710 32.74 -16.93 8.38
N GLY A 711 33.95 -17.19 8.88
CA GLY A 711 34.78 -18.33 8.46
C GLY A 711 35.57 -18.13 7.16
N VAL A 712 35.49 -16.95 6.53
CA VAL A 712 36.14 -16.69 5.24
C VAL A 712 37.61 -16.33 5.45
N THR A 713 38.51 -17.18 4.98
CA THR A 713 39.97 -17.01 5.13
C THR A 713 40.62 -16.32 3.94
N ASN A 714 40.08 -16.52 2.74
CA ASN A 714 40.64 -16.13 1.44
C ASN A 714 39.79 -15.02 0.79
N PHE A 715 40.20 -13.76 0.97
CA PHE A 715 39.44 -12.65 0.39
C PHE A 715 40.28 -11.40 0.12
N GLU A 716 39.67 -10.49 -0.65
CA GLU A 716 40.09 -9.10 -0.83
C GLU A 716 39.00 -8.16 -0.31
N ARG A 717 39.38 -6.95 0.13
CA ARG A 717 38.46 -5.81 0.27
C ARG A 717 38.80 -4.81 -0.83
N LEU A 718 37.78 -4.26 -1.48
CA LEU A 718 37.96 -3.20 -2.48
C LEU A 718 38.45 -1.90 -1.81
N PRO A 719 39.26 -1.08 -2.49
CA PRO A 719 39.49 0.30 -2.09
C PRO A 719 38.24 1.14 -2.38
N GLU A 720 38.06 2.24 -1.64
CA GLU A 720 36.99 3.23 -1.88
C GLU A 720 36.98 3.72 -3.34
N GLY A 721 35.78 3.87 -3.93
CA GLY A 721 35.57 4.20 -5.34
C GLY A 721 34.37 3.46 -5.94
N GLU A 722 34.04 3.73 -7.20
CA GLU A 722 32.73 3.37 -7.78
C GLU A 722 32.49 1.85 -7.87
N MET A 723 33.56 1.05 -7.97
CA MET A 723 33.47 -0.42 -7.91
C MET A 723 33.18 -0.93 -6.49
N ASN A 724 33.68 -0.23 -5.47
CA ASN A 724 33.32 -0.53 -4.08
C ASN A 724 31.85 -0.18 -3.82
N ASP A 725 31.40 0.98 -4.26
CA ASP A 725 30.04 1.47 -4.03
C ASP A 725 29.02 0.56 -4.73
N PHE A 726 29.32 0.12 -5.96
CA PHE A 726 28.55 -0.91 -6.67
C PHE A 726 28.48 -2.26 -5.93
N VAL A 727 29.57 -2.70 -5.28
CA VAL A 727 29.59 -3.94 -4.48
C VAL A 727 28.96 -3.75 -3.09
N SER A 728 28.87 -2.53 -2.58
CA SER A 728 28.13 -2.18 -1.35
C SER A 728 26.63 -2.17 -1.59
N ASP A 729 26.19 -1.74 -2.78
CA ASP A 729 24.80 -1.81 -3.22
C ASP A 729 24.33 -3.25 -3.50
N LEU A 730 25.25 -4.21 -3.72
CA LEU A 730 24.88 -5.63 -3.69
C LEU A 730 24.41 -5.99 -2.29
N HIS A 731 23.22 -6.56 -2.21
CA HIS A 731 22.59 -7.07 -0.99
C HIS A 731 23.50 -7.99 -0.16
N CYS A 732 24.41 -8.71 -0.83
CA CYS A 732 25.40 -9.54 -0.16
C CYS A 732 26.73 -8.88 0.24
N GLY A 733 27.04 -7.66 -0.24
CA GLY A 733 28.28 -6.92 0.04
C GLY A 733 29.56 -7.57 -0.52
N VAL A 734 29.43 -8.51 -1.47
CA VAL A 734 30.52 -9.40 -1.90
C VAL A 734 30.27 -9.93 -3.32
N VAL A 735 31.36 -10.21 -4.04
CA VAL A 735 31.40 -11.06 -5.23
C VAL A 735 32.28 -12.27 -4.95
N TRP A 736 31.76 -13.49 -5.14
CA TRP A 736 32.45 -14.74 -4.82
C TRP A 736 32.96 -15.45 -6.08
N LEU A 737 34.27 -15.67 -6.14
CA LEU A 737 35.00 -16.28 -7.26
C LEU A 737 35.47 -17.70 -6.94
N THR A 738 35.56 -18.53 -7.98
CA THR A 738 36.09 -19.91 -7.94
C THR A 738 37.59 -20.00 -7.65
N SER A 739 38.32 -18.89 -7.78
CA SER A 739 39.76 -18.76 -7.48
C SER A 739 40.16 -17.29 -7.43
N LYS A 740 41.38 -16.97 -6.97
CA LYS A 740 41.92 -15.60 -7.10
C LYS A 740 42.34 -15.33 -8.55
N PRO A 741 41.90 -14.23 -9.20
CA PRO A 741 42.37 -13.84 -10.53
C PRO A 741 43.89 -13.59 -10.58
N THR A 742 44.62 -14.44 -11.31
CA THR A 742 46.09 -14.43 -11.36
C THR A 742 46.65 -13.44 -12.38
N GLU A 743 46.20 -13.50 -13.63
CA GLU A 743 46.80 -12.81 -14.78
C GLU A 743 45.91 -11.69 -15.31
N THR A 744 46.49 -10.57 -15.75
CA THR A 744 45.73 -9.48 -16.41
C THR A 744 45.05 -10.01 -17.67
N GLY A 745 43.77 -9.67 -17.86
CA GLY A 745 42.95 -10.18 -18.96
C GLY A 745 42.40 -11.60 -18.74
N SER A 746 42.76 -12.28 -17.64
CA SER A 746 42.10 -13.55 -17.27
C SER A 746 40.65 -13.32 -16.82
N ALA A 747 39.81 -14.33 -17.07
CA ALA A 747 38.37 -14.31 -16.82
C ALA A 747 37.98 -15.44 -15.85
N THR A 748 37.96 -15.14 -14.55
CA THR A 748 37.71 -16.10 -13.47
C THR A 748 36.21 -16.27 -13.21
N PRO A 749 35.65 -17.50 -13.27
CA PRO A 749 34.24 -17.75 -12.98
C PRO A 749 33.84 -17.35 -11.55
N LEU A 750 32.65 -16.78 -11.41
CA LEU A 750 31.97 -16.65 -10.12
C LEU A 750 31.55 -18.04 -9.62
N GLN A 751 31.36 -18.18 -8.31
CA GLN A 751 30.86 -19.41 -7.71
C GLN A 751 29.40 -19.68 -8.12
N GLU A 752 29.03 -20.96 -8.27
CA GLU A 752 27.67 -21.35 -8.70
C GLU A 752 26.58 -20.89 -7.72
N THR A 753 26.94 -20.64 -6.46
CA THR A 753 26.04 -20.09 -5.42
C THR A 753 26.43 -18.68 -4.99
N ASP A 754 27.08 -17.91 -5.84
CA ASP A 754 27.16 -16.46 -5.69
C ASP A 754 25.79 -15.84 -5.98
N GLU A 755 25.32 -14.89 -5.16
CA GLU A 755 23.97 -14.30 -5.28
C GLU A 755 23.73 -13.70 -6.67
N TRP A 756 24.76 -13.14 -7.29
CA TRP A 756 24.68 -12.45 -8.57
C TRP A 756 24.77 -13.41 -9.76
N GLN A 757 25.52 -14.51 -9.63
CA GLN A 757 25.44 -15.66 -10.56
C GLN A 757 24.05 -16.32 -10.49
N CYS A 758 23.46 -16.53 -9.30
CA CYS A 758 22.08 -17.01 -9.20
C CYS A 758 21.09 -16.04 -9.85
N TRP A 759 21.17 -14.74 -9.51
CA TRP A 759 20.30 -13.70 -10.06
C TRP A 759 20.31 -13.67 -11.59
N PHE A 760 21.49 -13.60 -12.23
CA PHE A 760 21.57 -13.60 -13.68
C PHE A 760 21.17 -14.95 -14.31
N HIS A 761 21.34 -16.08 -13.61
CA HIS A 761 20.79 -17.36 -14.06
C HIS A 761 19.27 -17.28 -14.16
N ASP A 762 18.60 -16.86 -13.08
CA ASP A 762 17.14 -16.85 -12.97
C ASP A 762 16.49 -15.81 -13.90
N VAL A 763 17.04 -14.58 -13.98
CA VAL A 763 16.42 -13.49 -14.76
C VAL A 763 16.87 -13.41 -16.21
N LEU A 764 18.00 -14.05 -16.58
CA LEU A 764 18.51 -14.04 -17.97
C LEU A 764 18.66 -15.42 -18.63
N ASN A 765 18.49 -16.54 -17.93
CA ASN A 765 19.04 -17.84 -18.36
C ASN A 765 20.56 -17.76 -18.61
N ALA A 766 21.30 -17.04 -17.76
CA ALA A 766 22.74 -16.86 -17.91
C ALA A 766 23.59 -18.04 -17.39
N LYS A 767 24.81 -18.14 -17.92
CA LYS A 767 25.91 -18.96 -17.41
C LYS A 767 27.25 -18.27 -17.70
N ASP A 768 28.36 -18.90 -17.32
CA ASP A 768 29.72 -18.41 -17.63
C ASP A 768 29.98 -16.98 -17.07
N LEU A 769 29.33 -16.56 -15.99
CA LEU A 769 29.57 -15.26 -15.38
C LEU A 769 30.98 -15.26 -14.77
N ARG A 770 31.84 -14.37 -15.26
CA ARG A 770 33.27 -14.31 -14.95
C ARG A 770 33.68 -12.88 -14.65
N ALA A 771 34.48 -12.70 -13.60
CA ALA A 771 35.20 -11.45 -13.34
C ALA A 771 36.44 -11.38 -14.23
N LEU A 772 36.68 -10.22 -14.82
CA LEU A 772 37.85 -9.89 -15.63
C LEU A 772 38.86 -9.14 -14.75
N LYS A 773 40.14 -9.52 -14.82
CA LYS A 773 41.22 -8.80 -14.11
C LYS A 773 41.86 -7.73 -15.00
N THR A 774 42.10 -6.54 -14.44
CA THR A 774 42.97 -5.50 -15.04
C THR A 774 44.28 -5.37 -14.24
N ASP A 775 45.26 -4.65 -14.77
CA ASP A 775 46.54 -4.40 -14.07
C ASP A 775 46.36 -3.61 -12.76
N SER A 776 45.26 -2.87 -12.62
CA SER A 776 44.94 -2.02 -11.47
C SER A 776 43.94 -2.62 -10.49
N MET A 777 43.11 -3.60 -10.90
CA MET A 777 41.98 -4.09 -10.10
C MET A 777 41.73 -5.60 -10.30
N THR A 778 41.51 -6.30 -9.19
CA THR A 778 41.09 -7.72 -9.17
C THR A 778 39.68 -7.91 -9.76
N LEU A 779 38.81 -6.90 -9.63
CA LEU A 779 37.54 -6.78 -10.35
C LEU A 779 37.64 -5.63 -11.36
N GLY A 780 38.26 -5.89 -12.50
CA GLY A 780 38.47 -4.93 -13.59
C GLY A 780 37.37 -4.93 -14.66
N GLY A 781 36.36 -5.79 -14.54
CA GLY A 781 35.24 -5.93 -15.47
C GLY A 781 34.54 -7.28 -15.32
N PHE A 782 33.55 -7.58 -16.17
CA PHE A 782 32.77 -8.83 -16.12
C PHE A 782 32.33 -9.29 -17.52
N THR A 783 32.10 -10.61 -17.68
CA THR A 783 31.51 -11.19 -18.89
C THR A 783 30.58 -12.36 -18.55
N MET A 784 29.57 -12.62 -19.38
CA MET A 784 28.58 -13.71 -19.21
C MET A 784 28.07 -14.23 -20.56
N LYS A 785 27.37 -15.38 -20.55
CA LYS A 785 26.60 -15.87 -21.72
C LYS A 785 25.13 -16.04 -21.38
N VAL A 786 24.26 -15.45 -22.20
CA VAL A 786 22.81 -15.39 -22.02
C VAL A 786 22.12 -16.27 -23.07
N SER A 787 21.29 -17.21 -22.65
CA SER A 787 20.49 -18.04 -23.57
C SER A 787 19.22 -17.34 -24.01
N LEU A 788 18.85 -17.45 -25.29
CA LEU A 788 17.55 -17.01 -25.82
C LEU A 788 16.38 -17.96 -25.49
N ALA A 789 16.56 -18.89 -24.54
CA ALA A 789 15.49 -19.71 -24.00
C ALA A 789 14.37 -18.89 -23.31
N PRO A 790 13.14 -19.41 -23.23
CA PRO A 790 12.05 -18.77 -22.47
C PRO A 790 12.44 -18.46 -21.03
N LEU A 791 11.90 -17.38 -20.44
CA LEU A 791 12.20 -17.05 -19.04
C LEU A 791 11.74 -18.19 -18.11
N GLY A 792 12.59 -18.60 -17.17
CA GLY A 792 12.27 -19.65 -16.19
C GLY A 792 12.27 -21.09 -16.72
N SER A 793 12.57 -21.34 -18.01
CA SER A 793 12.78 -22.72 -18.49
C SER A 793 14.17 -23.28 -18.12
N GLY A 794 15.08 -22.40 -17.70
CA GLY A 794 16.51 -22.68 -17.63
C GLY A 794 17.12 -23.03 -18.99
N PRO A 795 18.41 -23.38 -19.03
CA PRO A 795 19.04 -23.98 -20.19
C PRO A 795 18.60 -25.44 -20.34
N VAL A 796 17.49 -25.67 -21.06
CA VAL A 796 16.94 -27.02 -21.30
C VAL A 796 18.00 -27.94 -21.91
N THR A 797 18.44 -28.95 -21.15
CA THR A 797 19.48 -29.89 -21.57
C THR A 797 19.01 -30.71 -22.78
N GLY A 798 19.64 -30.48 -23.94
CA GLY A 798 19.22 -31.02 -25.24
C GLY A 798 18.69 -29.96 -26.23
N SER A 799 18.52 -28.71 -25.79
CA SER A 799 18.12 -27.57 -26.64
C SER A 799 19.31 -26.84 -27.27
N ASP A 800 20.25 -27.57 -27.90
CA ASP A 800 21.45 -27.02 -28.54
C ASP A 800 21.16 -26.13 -29.77
N SER A 801 19.89 -25.98 -30.14
CA SER A 801 19.39 -25.15 -31.25
C SER A 801 19.30 -23.65 -30.95
N LEU A 802 19.23 -23.24 -29.68
CA LEU A 802 19.04 -21.83 -29.30
C LEU A 802 20.37 -21.09 -29.08
N PRO A 803 20.52 -19.84 -29.57
CA PRO A 803 21.75 -19.08 -29.37
C PRO A 803 22.11 -18.76 -27.93
N TRP A 804 23.41 -18.72 -27.70
CA TRP A 804 24.04 -18.13 -26.52
C TRP A 804 24.72 -16.82 -26.92
N LEU A 805 24.26 -15.72 -26.34
CA LEU A 805 24.77 -14.37 -26.57
C LEU A 805 25.85 -14.05 -25.52
N GLU A 806 27.08 -13.74 -25.94
CA GLU A 806 28.14 -13.34 -25.01
C GLU A 806 28.11 -11.82 -24.77
N PHE A 807 27.96 -11.43 -23.51
CA PHE A 807 27.90 -10.04 -23.05
C PHE A 807 29.10 -9.72 -22.15
N THR A 808 29.74 -8.58 -22.35
CA THR A 808 30.97 -8.18 -21.63
C THR A 808 31.00 -6.69 -21.30
N THR A 809 31.75 -6.32 -20.26
CA THR A 809 32.05 -4.92 -19.93
C THR A 809 33.27 -4.37 -20.67
N GLU A 810 33.97 -5.17 -21.49
CA GLU A 810 35.16 -4.77 -22.25
C GLU A 810 34.93 -3.43 -22.99
N SER A 811 35.80 -2.44 -22.75
CA SER A 811 35.58 -1.06 -23.22
C SER A 811 35.49 -0.94 -24.74
N SER A 812 36.12 -1.85 -25.50
CA SER A 812 35.98 -1.97 -26.96
C SER A 812 34.56 -2.33 -27.40
N VAL A 813 33.90 -3.23 -26.67
CA VAL A 813 32.53 -3.67 -26.94
C VAL A 813 31.52 -2.62 -26.48
N ILE A 814 31.78 -1.94 -25.36
CA ILE A 814 31.00 -0.76 -24.93
C ILE A 814 31.12 0.37 -25.97
N GLN A 815 32.33 0.65 -26.46
CA GLN A 815 32.59 1.62 -27.53
C GLN A 815 31.84 1.27 -28.82
N ASN A 816 31.75 -0.01 -29.20
CA ASN A 816 30.96 -0.42 -30.36
C ASN A 816 29.43 -0.29 -30.09
N THR A 817 28.98 -0.70 -28.91
CA THR A 817 27.58 -0.73 -28.48
C THR A 817 26.92 0.65 -28.45
N PHE A 818 27.62 1.67 -27.91
CA PHE A 818 27.11 3.03 -27.71
C PHE A 818 27.74 4.09 -28.63
N GLY A 819 28.93 3.82 -29.19
CA GLY A 819 29.68 4.80 -29.99
C GLY A 819 30.54 5.77 -29.17
N SER A 820 30.51 5.70 -27.84
CA SER A 820 31.41 6.41 -26.92
C SER A 820 31.62 5.58 -25.65
N THR A 821 32.78 5.76 -25.02
CA THR A 821 33.18 5.22 -23.71
C THR A 821 33.27 6.31 -22.64
N GLU A 822 33.05 7.58 -23.01
CA GLU A 822 33.17 8.78 -22.16
C GLU A 822 32.43 8.68 -20.82
N TYR A 823 31.23 8.09 -20.82
CA TYR A 823 30.35 7.97 -19.65
C TYR A 823 30.65 6.73 -18.80
N PHE A 824 31.64 5.91 -19.17
CA PHE A 824 31.93 4.64 -18.49
C PHE A 824 33.32 4.64 -17.86
N LEU A 825 33.48 3.80 -16.84
CA LEU A 825 34.78 3.36 -16.33
C LEU A 825 35.27 2.15 -17.14
N SER A 826 36.55 1.80 -17.03
CA SER A 826 37.12 0.62 -17.71
C SER A 826 36.43 -0.70 -17.33
N SER A 827 35.80 -0.74 -16.16
CA SER A 827 35.01 -1.85 -15.64
C SER A 827 33.60 -1.98 -16.25
N GLY A 828 33.17 -1.03 -17.10
CA GLY A 828 31.80 -0.95 -17.64
C GLY A 828 30.76 -0.41 -16.67
N LEU A 829 31.18 0.07 -15.48
CA LEU A 829 30.33 0.90 -14.63
C LEU A 829 30.07 2.25 -15.33
N LEU A 830 28.85 2.73 -15.22
CA LEU A 830 28.45 4.07 -15.63
C LEU A 830 28.96 5.08 -14.58
N LYS A 831 29.56 6.18 -15.01
CA LYS A 831 30.12 7.19 -14.08
C LYS A 831 29.07 7.77 -13.15
N ASP A 832 29.51 8.08 -11.93
CA ASP A 832 28.73 8.69 -10.84
C ASP A 832 27.49 7.87 -10.41
N ARG A 833 27.43 6.56 -10.76
CA ARG A 833 26.23 5.72 -10.62
C ARG A 833 26.57 4.24 -10.43
N SER A 834 25.89 3.58 -9.50
CA SER A 834 25.92 2.11 -9.31
C SER A 834 25.17 1.35 -10.42
N VAL A 835 25.62 1.48 -11.67
CA VAL A 835 25.00 0.84 -12.85
C VAL A 835 26.08 0.16 -13.67
N LEU A 836 26.12 -1.17 -13.66
CA LEU A 836 27.03 -1.94 -14.50
C LEU A 836 26.40 -2.23 -15.86
N VAL A 837 27.15 -2.01 -16.93
CA VAL A 837 26.68 -2.17 -18.31
C VAL A 837 27.55 -3.16 -19.09
N PHE A 838 26.91 -4.15 -19.69
CA PHE A 838 27.53 -5.13 -20.58
C PHE A 838 27.07 -4.88 -22.02
N GLY A 839 28.00 -4.82 -22.97
CA GLY A 839 27.71 -4.83 -24.41
C GLY A 839 27.76 -6.25 -25.00
N LEU A 840 26.96 -6.49 -26.04
CA LEU A 840 26.94 -7.76 -26.79
C LEU A 840 28.17 -7.91 -27.70
N LYS A 841 28.84 -9.07 -27.67
CA LYS A 841 29.87 -9.45 -28.66
C LYS A 841 29.24 -10.04 -29.94
N PRO A 842 29.95 -9.99 -31.09
CA PRO A 842 29.56 -10.70 -32.30
C PRO A 842 29.42 -12.22 -32.08
N VAL A 843 28.31 -12.82 -32.50
CA VAL A 843 28.06 -14.27 -32.37
C VAL A 843 28.54 -15.02 -33.61
N GLN A 844 29.39 -16.04 -33.43
CA GLN A 844 29.95 -16.85 -34.51
C GLN A 844 29.83 -18.35 -34.20
N PRO A 845 29.36 -19.20 -35.14
CA PRO A 845 28.81 -18.85 -36.45
C PRO A 845 27.47 -18.07 -36.34
N SER A 846 27.10 -17.35 -37.41
CA SER A 846 25.85 -16.57 -37.45
C SER A 846 24.62 -17.50 -37.34
N GLN A 847 23.91 -17.44 -36.21
CA GLN A 847 22.71 -18.23 -35.95
C GLN A 847 21.42 -17.49 -36.39
N LYS A 848 20.32 -18.25 -36.49
CA LYS A 848 18.96 -17.73 -36.75
C LYS A 848 18.08 -17.90 -35.49
N VAL A 849 17.19 -16.95 -35.26
CA VAL A 849 16.22 -16.92 -34.15
C VAL A 849 14.85 -16.56 -34.71
N ASN A 850 13.77 -17.28 -34.38
CA ASN A 850 12.45 -16.91 -34.87
C ASN A 850 11.79 -15.89 -33.93
N LEU A 851 10.85 -15.09 -34.44
CA LEU A 851 10.20 -14.06 -33.61
C LEU A 851 9.46 -14.67 -32.40
N GLY A 852 8.89 -15.86 -32.56
CA GLY A 852 8.28 -16.63 -31.47
C GLY A 852 9.23 -16.92 -30.29
N ASP A 853 10.51 -17.12 -30.56
CA ASP A 853 11.52 -17.37 -29.53
C ASP A 853 11.87 -16.08 -28.81
N LEU A 854 12.02 -14.98 -29.56
CA LEU A 854 12.30 -13.65 -29.01
C LEU A 854 11.15 -13.14 -28.12
N PHE A 855 9.88 -13.42 -28.46
CA PHE A 855 8.74 -13.17 -27.58
C PHE A 855 8.83 -13.98 -26.28
N LYS A 856 9.09 -15.29 -26.37
CA LYS A 856 9.17 -16.17 -25.19
C LYS A 856 10.31 -15.76 -24.26
N PHE A 857 11.46 -15.40 -24.83
CA PHE A 857 12.61 -14.85 -24.09
C PHE A 857 12.22 -13.60 -23.29
N VAL A 858 11.63 -12.57 -23.90
CA VAL A 858 11.26 -11.34 -23.16
C VAL A 858 10.01 -11.46 -22.28
N GLY A 859 9.45 -12.66 -22.08
CA GLY A 859 8.24 -12.86 -21.26
C GLY A 859 6.92 -12.50 -21.97
N LEU A 860 6.96 -12.32 -23.30
CA LEU A 860 5.83 -11.94 -24.15
C LEU A 860 5.27 -13.11 -24.97
N ALA A 861 5.44 -14.36 -24.52
CA ALA A 861 4.87 -15.55 -25.18
C ALA A 861 3.35 -15.41 -25.47
N ASP A 862 2.62 -14.70 -24.60
CA ASP A 862 1.20 -14.45 -24.78
C ASP A 862 0.85 -13.55 -25.99
N LEU A 863 1.83 -12.86 -26.59
CA LEU A 863 1.66 -12.15 -27.85
C LEU A 863 1.49 -13.09 -29.05
N GLU A 864 1.86 -14.37 -28.97
CA GLU A 864 1.55 -15.34 -30.04
C GLU A 864 0.02 -15.51 -30.24
N LYS A 865 -0.79 -15.05 -29.28
CA LYS A 865 -2.26 -14.98 -29.36
C LYS A 865 -2.77 -13.74 -30.09
N ASN A 866 -1.98 -12.67 -30.22
CA ASN A 866 -2.33 -11.50 -31.03
C ASN A 866 -2.37 -11.94 -32.51
N PRO A 867 -3.52 -11.83 -33.22
CA PRO A 867 -3.64 -12.41 -34.56
C PRO A 867 -2.85 -11.71 -35.68
N LEU A 868 -2.12 -10.62 -35.40
CA LEU A 868 -1.13 -10.04 -36.31
C LEU A 868 0.24 -10.65 -36.03
N ILE A 869 0.62 -10.75 -34.75
CA ILE A 869 1.85 -11.43 -34.32
C ILE A 869 1.86 -12.92 -34.71
N ALA A 870 0.72 -13.60 -34.67
CA ALA A 870 0.61 -15.00 -35.12
C ALA A 870 1.06 -15.20 -36.60
N LEU A 871 0.96 -14.16 -37.45
CA LEU A 871 1.45 -14.18 -38.84
C LEU A 871 2.95 -13.85 -38.96
N LEU A 872 3.54 -13.28 -37.90
CA LEU A 872 4.93 -12.82 -37.83
C LEU A 872 5.82 -13.71 -36.94
N SER A 873 5.28 -14.79 -36.38
CA SER A 873 5.99 -15.69 -35.45
C SER A 873 7.02 -16.61 -36.12
N ALA A 874 6.78 -16.97 -37.39
CA ALA A 874 7.55 -17.94 -38.18
C ALA A 874 8.85 -17.43 -38.86
N PRO A 875 8.98 -16.14 -39.28
CA PRO A 875 10.21 -15.64 -39.88
C PRO A 875 11.37 -15.52 -38.89
N ALA A 876 12.59 -15.43 -39.43
CA ALA A 876 13.83 -15.56 -38.69
C ALA A 876 14.73 -14.31 -38.76
N PHE A 877 15.28 -13.91 -37.62
CA PHE A 877 16.32 -12.90 -37.51
C PHE A 877 17.70 -13.51 -37.68
N LYS A 878 18.60 -12.76 -38.33
CA LYS A 878 20.04 -13.03 -38.29
C LYS A 878 20.57 -12.47 -36.96
N VAL A 879 21.11 -13.32 -36.09
CA VAL A 879 21.84 -12.85 -34.90
C VAL A 879 23.09 -12.08 -35.36
N PRO A 880 23.38 -10.88 -34.80
CA PRO A 880 24.57 -10.09 -35.14
C PRO A 880 25.87 -10.90 -35.03
N SER A 881 26.64 -10.96 -36.12
CA SER A 881 27.82 -11.82 -36.25
C SER A 881 29.10 -11.08 -36.61
N ASN A 882 29.05 -9.75 -36.71
CA ASN A 882 30.22 -8.89 -36.84
C ASN A 882 29.97 -7.54 -36.16
N ASP A 883 31.01 -6.75 -35.93
CA ASP A 883 30.88 -5.47 -35.22
C ASP A 883 29.98 -4.44 -35.91
N SER A 884 29.88 -4.45 -37.25
CA SER A 884 29.00 -3.52 -37.98
C SER A 884 27.52 -3.87 -37.86
N ASP A 885 27.17 -5.14 -37.59
CA ASP A 885 25.80 -5.53 -37.22
C ASP A 885 25.40 -4.95 -35.85
N LEU A 886 26.38 -4.65 -34.98
CA LEU A 886 26.20 -4.20 -33.58
C LEU A 886 26.40 -2.69 -33.38
N GLN A 887 27.12 -2.02 -34.28
CA GLN A 887 27.60 -0.66 -34.07
C GLN A 887 26.47 0.35 -33.81
N LYS A 888 26.54 1.03 -32.66
CA LYS A 888 25.53 1.98 -32.13
C LYS A 888 24.12 1.39 -32.01
N LYS A 889 23.98 0.06 -32.01
CA LYS A 889 22.67 -0.62 -31.88
C LYS A 889 22.22 -0.82 -30.44
N ARG A 890 23.02 -0.45 -29.43
CA ARG A 890 22.68 -0.56 -27.99
C ARG A 890 22.14 -1.96 -27.64
N ASN A 891 22.85 -3.00 -28.10
CA ASN A 891 22.62 -4.39 -27.68
C ASN A 891 23.35 -4.58 -26.35
N ALA A 892 22.65 -4.49 -25.23
CA ALA A 892 23.25 -4.35 -23.91
C ALA A 892 22.40 -4.90 -22.76
N ILE A 893 23.05 -5.13 -21.63
CA ILE A 893 22.45 -5.39 -20.32
C ILE A 893 22.90 -4.29 -19.36
N TRP A 894 21.99 -3.76 -18.56
CA TRP A 894 22.25 -2.89 -17.42
C TRP A 894 21.79 -3.58 -16.15
N PHE A 895 22.62 -3.57 -15.12
CA PHE A 895 22.28 -4.08 -13.79
C PHE A 895 22.43 -2.98 -12.74
N ILE A 896 21.38 -2.79 -11.93
CA ILE A 896 21.26 -1.74 -10.93
C ILE A 896 20.92 -2.39 -9.58
N PRO A 897 21.92 -2.76 -8.74
CA PRO A 897 21.69 -3.50 -7.52
C PRO A 897 20.81 -2.73 -6.51
N SER A 898 21.11 -1.46 -6.27
CA SER A 898 20.39 -0.55 -5.36
C SER A 898 18.97 -0.14 -5.81
N PHE A 899 18.48 -0.67 -6.92
CA PHE A 899 17.10 -0.49 -7.36
C PHE A 899 16.45 -1.85 -7.65
N ASP A 900 16.19 -2.59 -6.57
CA ASP A 900 15.57 -3.92 -6.58
C ASP A 900 16.24 -4.90 -7.56
N TYR A 901 17.58 -4.91 -7.59
CA TYR A 901 18.40 -5.76 -8.47
C TYR A 901 18.06 -5.61 -9.96
N LYS A 902 17.51 -4.45 -10.38
CA LYS A 902 16.94 -4.26 -11.71
C LYS A 902 17.93 -4.56 -12.83
N THR A 903 17.63 -5.62 -13.55
CA THR A 903 18.32 -6.06 -14.77
C THR A 903 17.49 -5.66 -15.98
N ALA A 904 17.92 -4.64 -16.71
CA ALA A 904 17.37 -4.30 -18.01
C ALA A 904 18.23 -4.92 -19.12
N LEU A 905 17.60 -5.58 -20.08
CA LEU A 905 18.22 -6.10 -21.30
C LEU A 905 17.57 -5.44 -22.51
N ARG A 906 18.38 -5.06 -23.49
CA ARG A 906 17.95 -4.52 -24.79
C ARG A 906 18.71 -5.20 -25.92
N LEU A 907 17.98 -5.65 -26.93
CA LEU A 907 18.49 -6.16 -28.19
C LEU A 907 17.92 -5.35 -29.35
N GLN A 908 18.70 -5.14 -30.40
CA GLN A 908 18.23 -4.52 -31.65
C GLN A 908 18.87 -5.19 -32.86
N TRP A 909 18.05 -5.83 -33.69
CA TRP A 909 18.48 -6.63 -34.85
C TRP A 909 17.72 -6.21 -36.13
N ALA A 910 18.32 -6.43 -37.29
CA ALA A 910 17.66 -6.22 -38.58
C ALA A 910 16.76 -7.41 -38.95
N LEU A 911 15.65 -7.12 -39.65
CA LEU A 911 14.83 -8.16 -40.29
C LEU A 911 15.56 -8.73 -41.52
N ASP A 912 15.25 -9.97 -41.89
CA ASP A 912 15.57 -10.46 -43.23
C ASP A 912 14.52 -9.99 -44.25
N SER A 913 14.88 -9.96 -45.54
CA SER A 913 14.03 -9.41 -46.60
C SER A 913 12.72 -10.18 -46.79
N GLN A 914 12.67 -11.47 -46.41
CA GLN A 914 11.44 -12.25 -46.44
C GLN A 914 10.49 -11.83 -45.29
N THR A 915 11.04 -11.50 -44.13
CA THR A 915 10.29 -10.97 -42.99
C THR A 915 9.72 -9.58 -43.31
N GLU A 916 10.52 -8.70 -43.93
CA GLU A 916 10.07 -7.36 -44.36
C GLU A 916 8.98 -7.44 -45.44
N GLU A 917 9.12 -8.34 -46.42
CA GLU A 917 8.09 -8.60 -47.44
C GLU A 917 6.78 -9.16 -46.84
N ASN A 918 6.85 -10.12 -45.91
CA ASN A 918 5.66 -10.65 -45.23
C ASN A 918 4.92 -9.55 -44.44
N LEU A 919 5.66 -8.64 -43.81
CA LEU A 919 5.08 -7.51 -43.07
C LEU A 919 4.51 -6.43 -44.02
N ASN A 920 5.13 -6.22 -45.18
CA ASN A 920 4.59 -5.38 -46.26
C ASN A 920 3.27 -5.90 -46.81
N GLN A 921 3.15 -7.22 -47.05
CA GLN A 921 1.89 -7.84 -47.49
C GLN A 921 0.75 -7.64 -46.47
N LEU A 922 1.06 -7.70 -45.17
CA LEU A 922 0.09 -7.41 -44.11
C LEU A 922 -0.37 -5.94 -44.11
N LEU A 923 0.55 -5.01 -44.38
CA LEU A 923 0.30 -3.56 -44.37
C LEU A 923 -0.22 -3.00 -45.70
N GLN A 924 -0.24 -3.80 -46.77
CA GLN A 924 -0.77 -3.43 -48.08
C GLN A 924 -2.22 -2.91 -48.01
N HIS A 925 -3.04 -3.45 -47.10
CA HIS A 925 -4.41 -2.96 -46.86
C HIS A 925 -4.50 -1.52 -46.32
N LEU A 926 -3.44 -1.02 -45.68
CA LEU A 926 -3.30 0.37 -45.25
C LEU A 926 -2.59 1.23 -46.32
N SER A 927 -2.25 0.66 -47.48
CA SER A 927 -1.45 1.30 -48.54
C SER A 927 -0.08 1.79 -48.04
N LEU A 928 0.54 1.05 -47.12
CA LEU A 928 1.88 1.34 -46.59
C LEU A 928 2.90 0.34 -47.14
N SER A 929 4.15 0.80 -47.23
CA SER A 929 5.33 -0.04 -47.47
C SER A 929 6.45 0.36 -46.50
N LEU A 930 7.11 -0.64 -45.95
CA LEU A 930 8.24 -0.57 -45.03
C LEU A 930 9.55 -0.73 -45.80
N SER A 931 10.60 -0.15 -45.22
CA SER A 931 11.99 -0.45 -45.53
C SER A 931 12.86 -0.23 -44.30
N GLN A 932 14.09 -0.76 -44.32
CA GLN A 932 15.08 -0.60 -43.25
C GLN A 932 14.61 -1.13 -41.88
N THR A 933 13.76 -2.15 -41.86
CA THR A 933 13.08 -2.57 -40.63
C THR A 933 14.05 -3.25 -39.65
N THR A 934 14.00 -2.83 -38.39
CA THR A 934 14.70 -3.45 -37.25
C THR A 934 13.73 -3.76 -36.13
N VAL A 935 13.96 -4.86 -35.41
CA VAL A 935 13.23 -5.19 -34.17
C VAL A 935 14.08 -4.76 -32.98
N ILE A 936 13.46 -4.09 -32.01
CA ILE A 936 13.99 -3.85 -30.66
C ILE A 936 13.22 -4.76 -29.70
N ALA A 937 13.95 -5.59 -28.95
CA ALA A 937 13.39 -6.44 -27.91
C ALA A 937 13.99 -6.05 -26.56
N ARG A 938 13.14 -5.87 -25.54
CA ARG A 938 13.55 -5.44 -24.19
C ARG A 938 12.89 -6.29 -23.13
N ARG A 939 13.66 -6.63 -22.10
CA ARG A 939 13.18 -7.22 -20.85
C ARG A 939 13.71 -6.40 -19.67
N SER A 940 12.87 -6.06 -18.71
CA SER A 940 13.24 -5.44 -17.44
C SER A 940 12.80 -6.36 -16.33
N SER A 941 13.75 -7.00 -15.65
CA SER A 941 13.50 -7.89 -14.53
C SER A 941 13.96 -7.21 -13.23
N SER A 942 13.14 -7.21 -12.19
CA SER A 942 13.49 -6.73 -10.86
C SER A 942 13.01 -7.69 -9.79
N TRP A 943 13.67 -7.63 -8.65
CA TRP A 943 13.25 -8.28 -7.41
C TRP A 943 11.97 -7.61 -6.90
N SER A 944 11.21 -8.33 -6.08
CA SER A 944 10.10 -7.77 -5.31
C SER A 944 9.80 -8.65 -4.11
N THR A 945 9.60 -8.03 -2.96
CA THR A 945 9.16 -8.68 -1.71
C THR A 945 7.66 -8.52 -1.47
N ASN A 946 6.90 -8.02 -2.47
CA ASN A 946 5.55 -7.51 -2.32
C ASN A 946 4.48 -8.63 -2.39
N GLY A 947 4.67 -9.71 -1.61
CA GLY A 947 3.77 -10.85 -1.50
C GLY A 947 4.33 -11.98 -0.62
N ASP A 948 3.53 -13.03 -0.42
CA ASP A 948 3.82 -14.22 0.40
C ASP A 948 5.24 -14.82 0.22
N GLU A 949 5.76 -14.77 -1.01
CA GLU A 949 7.11 -15.16 -1.36
C GLU A 949 7.77 -14.02 -2.16
N SER A 950 9.06 -13.80 -1.93
CA SER A 950 9.84 -12.86 -2.74
C SER A 950 10.04 -13.44 -4.14
N GLN A 951 9.97 -12.57 -5.14
CA GLN A 951 9.77 -12.96 -6.53
C GLN A 951 10.56 -12.10 -7.52
N ILE A 952 10.81 -12.65 -8.70
CA ILE A 952 11.30 -11.91 -9.87
C ILE A 952 10.10 -11.43 -10.66
N ILE A 953 9.85 -10.11 -10.67
CA ILE A 953 8.92 -9.48 -11.60
C ILE A 953 9.66 -9.22 -12.90
N SER A 954 9.07 -9.60 -14.04
CA SER A 954 9.71 -9.39 -15.35
C SER A 954 8.74 -8.82 -16.38
N ASP A 955 9.09 -7.62 -16.87
CA ASP A 955 8.37 -6.79 -17.82
C ASP A 955 9.02 -6.85 -19.22
N GLY A 956 8.24 -7.18 -20.26
CA GLY A 956 8.72 -7.32 -21.64
C GLY A 956 8.11 -6.31 -22.61
N THR A 957 8.90 -5.79 -23.57
CA THR A 957 8.38 -5.03 -24.74
C THR A 957 9.13 -5.39 -26.02
N ILE A 958 8.42 -5.46 -27.15
CA ILE A 958 8.99 -5.59 -28.50
C ILE A 958 8.42 -4.49 -29.39
N VAL A 959 9.30 -3.75 -30.05
CA VAL A 959 8.98 -2.62 -30.93
C VAL A 959 9.71 -2.77 -32.25
N PHE A 960 9.02 -2.66 -33.38
CA PHE A 960 9.65 -2.63 -34.69
C PHE A 960 9.84 -1.18 -35.14
N LEU A 961 11.05 -0.81 -35.57
CA LEU A 961 11.35 0.48 -36.20
C LEU A 961 11.54 0.28 -37.71
N ALA A 962 10.92 1.12 -38.53
CA ALA A 962 11.05 1.10 -39.99
C ALA A 962 10.98 2.51 -40.59
N LYS A 963 11.32 2.64 -41.87
CA LYS A 963 10.95 3.78 -42.71
C LYS A 963 9.70 3.44 -43.53
N ILE A 964 8.70 4.30 -43.50
CA ILE A 964 7.48 4.21 -44.33
C ILE A 964 7.35 5.44 -45.21
N GLN A 965 7.05 5.25 -46.50
CA GLN A 965 6.78 6.35 -47.42
C GLN A 965 5.27 6.54 -47.63
N ILE A 966 4.77 7.76 -47.41
CA ILE A 966 3.39 8.18 -47.72
C ILE A 966 3.44 9.41 -48.61
N GLU A 967 2.93 9.31 -49.84
CA GLU A 967 2.92 10.39 -50.84
C GLU A 967 4.27 11.12 -51.03
N GLN A 968 5.37 10.36 -51.15
CA GLN A 968 6.76 10.88 -51.26
C GLN A 968 7.31 11.53 -49.97
N ILE A 969 6.70 11.25 -48.82
CA ILE A 969 7.18 11.70 -47.51
C ILE A 969 7.61 10.49 -46.71
N ASP A 970 8.90 10.44 -46.36
CA ASP A 970 9.48 9.37 -45.56
C ASP A 970 9.26 9.65 -44.06
N LEU A 971 8.78 8.64 -43.35
CA LEU A 971 8.34 8.70 -41.96
C LEU A 971 9.04 7.61 -41.15
N ASP A 972 9.42 7.93 -39.92
CA ASP A 972 9.89 6.95 -38.94
C ASP A 972 8.69 6.25 -38.32
N ALA A 973 8.54 4.96 -38.62
CA ALA A 973 7.44 4.13 -38.17
C ALA A 973 7.86 3.26 -36.98
N THR A 974 7.04 3.23 -35.94
CA THR A 974 7.20 2.33 -34.79
C THR A 974 5.95 1.47 -34.61
N PHE A 975 6.10 0.15 -34.57
CA PHE A 975 5.01 -0.78 -34.24
C PHE A 975 5.22 -1.32 -32.82
N ASP A 976 4.30 -1.01 -31.91
CA ASP A 976 4.22 -1.55 -30.55
C ASP A 976 3.06 -2.55 -30.46
N PHE A 977 3.28 -3.67 -29.78
CA PHE A 977 2.38 -4.84 -29.81
C PHE A 977 1.94 -5.23 -28.40
N THR A 978 0.66 -5.06 -28.12
CA THR A 978 0.02 -5.61 -26.91
C THR A 978 -0.66 -6.95 -27.24
N LYS A 979 -1.10 -7.66 -26.20
CA LYS A 979 -1.85 -8.92 -26.34
C LYS A 979 -3.12 -8.77 -27.18
N ASP A 980 -3.76 -7.61 -27.11
CA ASP A 980 -5.10 -7.37 -27.66
C ASP A 980 -5.12 -6.27 -28.74
N THR A 981 -4.10 -5.43 -28.83
CA THR A 981 -4.02 -4.27 -29.73
C THR A 981 -2.64 -4.14 -30.38
N THR A 982 -2.58 -3.54 -31.57
CA THR A 982 -1.32 -3.15 -32.22
C THR A 982 -1.32 -1.64 -32.47
N THR A 983 -0.23 -0.97 -32.13
CA THR A 983 -0.13 0.49 -32.24
C THR A 983 0.94 0.86 -33.26
N LEU A 984 0.51 1.46 -34.38
CA LEU A 984 1.41 2.04 -35.37
C LEU A 984 1.56 3.53 -35.09
N THR A 985 2.77 3.99 -34.79
CA THR A 985 3.12 5.41 -34.74
C THR A 985 3.99 5.78 -35.92
N LEU A 986 3.66 6.85 -36.62
CA LEU A 986 4.46 7.45 -37.69
C LEU A 986 4.91 8.84 -37.21
N THR A 987 6.21 9.04 -37.07
CA THR A 987 6.85 10.32 -36.73
C THR A 987 7.54 10.89 -37.96
N LEU A 988 7.60 12.21 -38.06
CA LEU A 988 8.39 12.94 -39.04
C LEU A 988 9.34 13.86 -38.27
N ASP A 989 10.64 13.91 -38.56
CA ASP A 989 11.57 14.85 -37.89
C ASP A 989 12.19 15.89 -38.83
N THR A 990 11.55 16.11 -39.98
CA THR A 990 11.87 17.21 -40.91
C THR A 990 10.66 18.10 -41.13
N ARG A 991 10.89 19.37 -41.50
CA ARG A 991 9.81 20.29 -41.86
C ARG A 991 9.41 20.14 -43.32
N THR A 992 8.12 19.87 -43.57
CA THR A 992 7.51 19.93 -44.91
C THR A 992 6.03 20.31 -44.80
N ASP A 993 5.63 21.36 -45.53
CA ASP A 993 4.26 21.90 -45.47
C ASP A 993 3.22 20.94 -46.09
N LYS A 994 3.66 19.90 -46.81
CA LYS A 994 2.77 18.88 -47.42
C LYS A 994 2.35 17.76 -46.46
N ALA A 995 3.11 17.50 -45.41
CA ALA A 995 2.93 16.31 -44.57
C ALA A 995 1.54 16.20 -43.96
N LEU A 996 1.01 17.30 -43.40
CA LEU A 996 -0.32 17.27 -42.82
C LEU A 996 -1.40 16.94 -43.87
N SER A 997 -1.36 17.56 -45.06
CA SER A 997 -2.32 17.25 -46.13
C SER A 997 -2.25 15.79 -46.62
N SER A 998 -1.05 15.23 -46.78
CA SER A 998 -0.88 13.85 -47.24
C SER A 998 -1.30 12.82 -46.19
N ILE A 999 -0.96 13.05 -44.91
CA ILE A 999 -1.42 12.21 -43.79
C ILE A 999 -2.95 12.25 -43.68
N LEU A 1000 -3.58 13.43 -43.74
CA LEU A 1000 -5.05 13.56 -43.66
C LEU A 1000 -5.76 12.88 -44.84
N LYS A 1001 -5.23 13.02 -46.06
CA LYS A 1001 -5.76 12.35 -47.27
C LYS A 1001 -5.63 10.83 -47.18
N TRP A 1002 -4.51 10.33 -46.66
CA TRP A 1002 -4.25 8.91 -46.45
C TRP A 1002 -5.20 8.29 -45.41
N ILE A 1003 -5.31 8.88 -44.22
CA ILE A 1003 -6.29 8.47 -43.19
C ILE A 1003 -7.70 8.52 -43.75
N GLY A 1004 -8.04 9.60 -44.46
CA GLY A 1004 -9.35 9.79 -45.06
C GLY A 1004 -9.71 8.73 -46.10
N THR A 1005 -8.71 8.19 -46.81
CA THR A 1005 -8.87 7.08 -47.75
C THR A 1005 -9.14 5.76 -47.01
N ILE A 1006 -8.41 5.48 -45.92
CA ILE A 1006 -8.61 4.26 -45.11
C ILE A 1006 -9.98 4.29 -44.40
N MET A 1007 -10.28 5.38 -43.70
CA MET A 1007 -11.47 5.51 -42.84
C MET A 1007 -12.71 6.05 -43.55
N ARG A 1008 -12.59 6.47 -44.81
CA ARG A 1008 -13.68 7.07 -45.63
C ARG A 1008 -14.28 8.35 -45.01
N VAL A 1009 -13.41 9.19 -44.46
CA VAL A 1009 -13.74 10.50 -43.86
C VAL A 1009 -12.87 11.60 -44.48
N THR A 1010 -13.30 12.87 -44.38
CA THR A 1010 -12.53 14.00 -44.94
C THR A 1010 -12.21 15.02 -43.84
N PRO A 1011 -11.16 14.80 -43.05
CA PRO A 1011 -10.77 15.72 -41.97
C PRO A 1011 -10.03 16.94 -42.52
N ASP A 1012 -10.67 18.12 -42.44
CA ASP A 1012 -10.07 19.40 -42.81
C ASP A 1012 -9.56 20.17 -41.58
N PHE A 1013 -8.24 20.35 -41.50
CA PHE A 1013 -7.58 21.29 -40.58
C PHE A 1013 -6.97 22.50 -41.30
N ALA A 1014 -6.94 22.51 -42.64
CA ALA A 1014 -6.38 23.59 -43.43
C ALA A 1014 -7.21 24.87 -43.28
N SER A 1015 -8.54 24.75 -43.18
CA SER A 1015 -9.42 25.89 -42.93
C SER A 1015 -9.25 26.57 -41.55
N LEU A 1016 -8.45 26.00 -40.64
CA LEU A 1016 -8.09 26.62 -39.35
C LEU A 1016 -6.73 27.32 -39.37
N GLN A 1017 -5.82 26.94 -40.28
CA GLN A 1017 -4.50 27.56 -40.38
C GLN A 1017 -4.60 29.04 -40.74
N ASN A 1018 -3.61 29.84 -40.35
CA ASN A 1018 -3.51 31.26 -40.70
C ASN A 1018 -4.70 32.16 -40.27
N ARG A 1019 -5.66 31.67 -39.49
CA ARG A 1019 -6.72 32.53 -38.93
C ARG A 1019 -6.16 33.51 -37.90
N SER A 1020 -6.59 34.76 -37.98
CA SER A 1020 -6.30 35.79 -36.98
C SER A 1020 -7.35 35.78 -35.86
N PHE A 1021 -6.90 36.07 -34.64
CA PHE A 1021 -7.75 36.39 -33.49
C PHE A 1021 -7.17 37.61 -32.75
N GLY A 1022 -7.91 38.73 -32.76
CA GLY A 1022 -7.39 40.01 -32.26
C GLY A 1022 -6.11 40.43 -33.00
N SER A 1023 -5.06 40.76 -32.23
CA SER A 1023 -3.72 41.07 -32.73
C SER A 1023 -2.88 39.85 -33.13
N SER A 1024 -3.32 38.64 -32.79
CA SER A 1024 -2.56 37.39 -32.97
C SER A 1024 -3.04 36.57 -34.18
N LYS A 1025 -2.20 35.66 -34.65
CA LYS A 1025 -2.48 34.77 -35.80
C LYS A 1025 -1.97 33.36 -35.53
N LEU A 1026 -2.76 32.34 -35.90
CA LEU A 1026 -2.26 30.97 -35.96
C LEU A 1026 -1.19 30.83 -37.04
N GLY A 1027 -0.05 30.24 -36.71
CA GLY A 1027 0.96 29.83 -37.70
C GLY A 1027 0.49 28.68 -38.61
N SER A 1028 1.42 28.14 -39.40
CA SER A 1028 1.22 26.84 -40.05
C SER A 1028 1.13 25.72 -39.01
N PHE A 1029 0.39 24.65 -39.32
CA PHE A 1029 0.37 23.44 -38.51
C PHE A 1029 1.36 22.45 -39.12
N ASN A 1030 2.49 22.24 -38.45
CA ASN A 1030 3.55 21.36 -38.92
C ASN A 1030 3.29 19.96 -38.34
N PHE A 1031 3.10 18.95 -39.18
CA PHE A 1031 2.89 17.59 -38.72
C PHE A 1031 4.12 17.10 -37.93
N ARG A 1032 3.89 16.48 -36.76
CA ARG A 1032 4.95 15.82 -35.96
C ARG A 1032 4.77 14.31 -35.94
N ARG A 1033 3.57 13.84 -35.61
CA ARG A 1033 3.31 12.42 -35.37
C ARG A 1033 1.85 12.05 -35.65
N ILE A 1034 1.59 10.83 -36.11
CA ILE A 1034 0.30 10.15 -35.94
C ILE A 1034 0.52 8.84 -35.20
N THR A 1035 -0.33 8.56 -34.21
CA THR A 1035 -0.44 7.24 -33.55
C THR A 1035 -1.80 6.63 -33.90
N ILE A 1036 -1.80 5.35 -34.29
CA ILE A 1036 -2.96 4.63 -34.83
C ILE A 1036 -3.11 3.32 -34.05
N GLN A 1037 -4.31 3.06 -33.53
CA GLN A 1037 -4.66 1.76 -32.98
C GLN A 1037 -5.26 0.89 -34.09
N LEU A 1038 -4.62 -0.25 -34.34
CA LEU A 1038 -5.00 -1.20 -35.39
C LEU A 1038 -5.81 -2.34 -34.78
N GLY A 1039 -7.09 -2.38 -35.15
CA GLY A 1039 -7.99 -3.51 -34.90
C GLY A 1039 -7.88 -4.56 -35.99
N LYS A 1040 -8.36 -5.78 -35.71
CA LYS A 1040 -8.50 -6.86 -36.70
C LYS A 1040 -9.93 -7.37 -36.74
N ASP A 1041 -10.52 -7.36 -37.92
CA ASP A 1041 -11.87 -7.87 -38.16
C ASP A 1041 -11.92 -9.38 -37.86
N PRO A 1042 -12.82 -9.87 -36.99
CA PRO A 1042 -12.86 -11.26 -36.59
C PRO A 1042 -13.37 -12.20 -37.70
N GLU A 1043 -14.13 -11.70 -38.68
CA GLU A 1043 -14.66 -12.47 -39.80
C GLU A 1043 -13.72 -12.38 -41.01
N THR A 1044 -13.44 -11.16 -41.49
CA THR A 1044 -12.67 -10.95 -42.72
C THR A 1044 -11.16 -11.03 -42.52
N LYS A 1045 -10.70 -11.06 -41.26
CA LYS A 1045 -9.27 -11.03 -40.84
C LYS A 1045 -8.48 -9.80 -41.31
N LYS A 1046 -9.14 -8.78 -41.85
CA LYS A 1046 -8.50 -7.55 -42.30
C LYS A 1046 -8.14 -6.64 -41.13
N VAL A 1047 -7.05 -5.88 -41.30
CA VAL A 1047 -6.66 -4.80 -40.40
C VAL A 1047 -7.53 -3.57 -40.68
N PHE A 1048 -7.97 -2.88 -39.63
CA PHE A 1048 -8.69 -1.61 -39.72
C PHE A 1048 -8.16 -0.61 -38.67
N VAL A 1049 -8.41 0.68 -38.88
CA VAL A 1049 -8.12 1.73 -37.90
C VAL A 1049 -9.28 1.82 -36.92
N GLU A 1050 -9.00 1.54 -35.65
CA GLU A 1050 -9.97 1.64 -34.55
C GLU A 1050 -10.02 3.08 -34.02
N ASP A 1051 -8.87 3.60 -33.60
CA ASP A 1051 -8.66 4.94 -33.08
C ASP A 1051 -7.41 5.58 -33.71
N PHE A 1052 -7.32 6.91 -33.73
CA PHE A 1052 -6.07 7.60 -34.09
C PHE A 1052 -5.88 8.97 -33.39
N ARG A 1053 -4.61 9.37 -33.23
CA ARG A 1053 -4.15 10.66 -32.69
C ARG A 1053 -3.18 11.32 -33.67
N ILE A 1054 -3.47 12.52 -34.17
CA ILE A 1054 -2.51 13.36 -34.91
C ILE A 1054 -1.97 14.43 -33.96
N ASP A 1055 -0.65 14.53 -33.84
CA ASP A 1055 0.06 15.59 -33.14
C ASP A 1055 0.72 16.57 -34.13
N MET A 1056 0.43 17.86 -33.97
CA MET A 1056 0.90 18.96 -34.82
C MET A 1056 1.59 20.04 -33.98
N GLU A 1057 2.67 20.61 -34.50
CA GLU A 1057 3.33 21.80 -33.95
C GLU A 1057 2.72 23.06 -34.55
N VAL A 1058 2.20 23.92 -33.67
CA VAL A 1058 1.62 25.22 -34.00
C VAL A 1058 2.46 26.31 -33.37
N SER A 1059 3.00 27.20 -34.19
CA SER A 1059 3.76 28.36 -33.72
C SER A 1059 2.84 29.58 -33.53
N LEU A 1060 2.93 30.22 -32.36
CA LEU A 1060 2.40 31.55 -32.08
C LEU A 1060 3.56 32.55 -32.12
N GLN A 1061 3.47 33.53 -33.01
CA GLN A 1061 4.51 34.54 -33.24
C GLN A 1061 4.20 35.80 -32.43
N HIS A 1062 5.16 36.28 -31.64
CA HIS A 1062 5.07 37.54 -30.88
C HIS A 1062 6.45 38.22 -30.75
N SER A 1063 6.48 39.39 -30.12
CA SER A 1063 7.65 40.29 -29.97
C SER A 1063 8.90 39.60 -29.40
N SER A 1064 8.73 38.70 -28.43
CA SER A 1064 9.83 37.99 -27.75
C SER A 1064 10.21 36.65 -28.40
N GLY A 1065 9.64 36.35 -29.58
CA GLY A 1065 9.96 35.19 -30.41
C GLY A 1065 8.77 34.23 -30.61
N PRO A 1066 9.03 33.04 -31.17
CA PRO A 1066 8.02 32.01 -31.34
C PRO A 1066 7.75 31.24 -30.03
N THR A 1067 6.49 31.17 -29.61
CA THR A 1067 6.02 30.18 -28.64
C THR A 1067 5.39 29.00 -29.38
N LEU A 1068 5.68 27.78 -28.96
CA LEU A 1068 5.14 26.57 -29.57
C LEU A 1068 4.00 25.97 -28.77
N PHE A 1069 3.01 25.44 -29.48
CA PHE A 1069 1.93 24.64 -28.94
C PHE A 1069 1.87 23.29 -29.67
N LEU A 1070 1.64 22.22 -28.92
CA LEU A 1070 1.34 20.90 -29.45
C LEU A 1070 -0.17 20.76 -29.57
N LEU A 1071 -0.68 20.77 -30.79
CA LEU A 1071 -2.08 20.56 -31.13
C LEU A 1071 -2.30 19.08 -31.48
N SER A 1072 -2.95 18.37 -30.57
CA SER A 1072 -3.34 16.97 -30.72
C SER A 1072 -4.82 16.88 -31.08
N TYR A 1073 -5.13 16.26 -32.22
CA TYR A 1073 -6.47 15.78 -32.54
C TYR A 1073 -6.54 14.28 -32.25
N VAL A 1074 -7.56 13.83 -31.52
CA VAL A 1074 -7.80 12.42 -31.21
C VAL A 1074 -9.19 12.04 -31.71
N TYR A 1075 -9.25 11.05 -32.59
CA TYR A 1075 -10.47 10.31 -32.90
C TYR A 1075 -10.47 9.01 -32.11
N ASN A 1076 -11.52 8.80 -31.31
CA ASN A 1076 -11.83 7.50 -30.72
C ASN A 1076 -13.21 7.05 -31.18
N SER A 1077 -13.33 5.75 -31.47
CA SER A 1077 -14.52 5.11 -32.04
C SER A 1077 -15.76 5.12 -31.12
N GLU A 1078 -15.58 5.10 -29.79
CA GLU A 1078 -16.68 5.16 -28.81
C GLU A 1078 -16.99 6.61 -28.36
N ASP A 1079 -15.95 7.41 -28.13
CA ASP A 1079 -15.99 8.71 -27.47
C ASP A 1079 -15.96 9.91 -28.42
N ALA A 1080 -15.90 9.64 -29.73
CA ALA A 1080 -15.82 10.59 -30.84
C ALA A 1080 -14.57 11.50 -30.80
N SER A 1081 -14.55 12.52 -31.66
CA SER A 1081 -13.40 13.41 -31.81
C SER A 1081 -13.19 14.32 -30.59
N SER A 1082 -11.92 14.57 -30.27
CA SER A 1082 -11.49 15.59 -29.32
C SER A 1082 -10.24 16.33 -29.81
N VAL A 1083 -10.07 17.55 -29.34
CA VAL A 1083 -8.91 18.41 -29.63
C VAL A 1083 -8.26 18.80 -28.30
N GLN A 1084 -6.95 18.74 -28.24
CA GLN A 1084 -6.12 19.14 -27.11
C GLN A 1084 -4.99 20.04 -27.65
N ALA A 1085 -4.85 21.26 -27.13
CA ALA A 1085 -3.74 22.16 -27.42
C ALA A 1085 -2.96 22.40 -26.13
N ARG A 1086 -1.68 22.05 -26.10
CA ARG A 1086 -0.79 22.23 -24.95
C ARG A 1086 0.34 23.20 -25.29
N LEU A 1087 0.72 24.07 -24.36
CA LEU A 1087 2.00 24.79 -24.42
C LEU A 1087 3.13 23.74 -24.52
N TRP A 1088 3.97 23.85 -25.55
CA TRP A 1088 5.01 22.87 -25.82
C TRP A 1088 6.37 23.49 -25.55
N CYS A 1089 6.78 23.43 -24.29
CA CYS A 1089 8.12 23.74 -23.83
C CYS A 1089 9.04 22.52 -24.04
N PRO A 1090 10.38 22.69 -24.07
CA PRO A 1090 11.30 21.57 -23.97
C PRO A 1090 11.08 20.81 -22.65
N PRO A 1091 11.46 19.53 -22.57
CA PRO A 1091 11.58 18.85 -21.28
C PRO A 1091 12.53 19.61 -20.34
N PRO A 1092 12.41 19.45 -19.01
CA PRO A 1092 13.34 20.05 -18.05
C PRO A 1092 14.78 19.59 -18.35
N PRO A 1093 15.82 20.37 -17.97
CA PRO A 1093 17.19 20.22 -18.47
C PRO A 1093 17.64 18.75 -18.48
N LEU A 1094 17.67 18.20 -19.70
CA LEU A 1094 18.03 16.81 -19.90
C LEU A 1094 19.55 16.67 -19.86
N LEU A 1095 19.98 15.49 -19.39
CA LEU A 1095 21.31 14.96 -19.68
C LEU A 1095 21.57 15.04 -21.21
N SER A 1096 22.84 15.16 -21.58
CA SER A 1096 23.25 15.23 -23.00
C SER A 1096 22.74 14.02 -23.80
N GLU A 1097 22.71 14.14 -25.13
CA GLU A 1097 22.21 13.02 -25.96
C GLU A 1097 23.08 11.76 -25.79
N GLY A 1098 24.38 11.89 -25.54
CA GLY A 1098 25.27 10.78 -25.17
C GLY A 1098 24.90 10.13 -23.83
N GLU A 1099 24.77 10.92 -22.77
CA GLU A 1099 24.34 10.44 -21.45
C GLU A 1099 22.95 9.79 -21.47
N ARG A 1100 22.01 10.27 -22.30
CA ARG A 1100 20.71 9.63 -22.45
C ARG A 1100 20.80 8.30 -23.19
N LEU A 1101 21.64 8.21 -24.23
CA LEU A 1101 21.86 6.97 -24.98
C LEU A 1101 22.42 5.83 -24.12
N VAL A 1102 23.11 6.11 -23.02
CA VAL A 1102 23.61 5.08 -22.09
C VAL A 1102 22.61 4.66 -21.00
N LEU A 1103 21.39 5.22 -20.95
CA LEU A 1103 20.34 4.82 -20.00
C LEU A 1103 19.44 3.69 -20.54
N PRO A 1104 19.09 2.66 -19.74
CA PRO A 1104 18.32 1.49 -20.20
C PRO A 1104 16.89 1.81 -20.69
N ALA A 1105 16.26 2.84 -20.13
CA ALA A 1105 14.87 3.19 -20.42
C ALA A 1105 14.71 4.17 -21.60
N TYR A 1106 15.78 4.83 -22.04
CA TYR A 1106 15.71 5.84 -23.11
C TYR A 1106 15.73 5.20 -24.49
N GLU A 1107 14.91 5.72 -25.41
CA GLU A 1107 14.94 5.40 -26.83
C GLU A 1107 14.69 6.67 -27.65
N THR A 1108 15.46 6.86 -28.73
CA THR A 1108 15.37 8.06 -29.57
C THR A 1108 14.01 8.21 -30.27
N TYR A 1109 13.33 7.11 -30.60
CA TYR A 1109 12.00 7.14 -31.23
C TYR A 1109 10.86 7.65 -30.32
N GLN A 1110 11.13 7.85 -29.03
CA GLN A 1110 10.19 8.45 -28.08
C GLN A 1110 10.37 9.97 -27.94
N ASP A 1111 11.55 10.50 -28.29
CA ASP A 1111 11.79 11.94 -28.33
C ASP A 1111 10.97 12.55 -29.48
N MET A 1112 10.27 13.65 -29.19
CA MET A 1112 9.62 14.47 -30.21
C MET A 1112 10.17 15.90 -30.08
N LYS A 1113 10.98 16.31 -31.06
CA LYS A 1113 11.59 17.65 -31.14
C LYS A 1113 10.75 18.55 -32.06
N PRO A 1114 10.74 19.89 -31.89
CA PRO A 1114 10.12 20.81 -32.85
C PRO A 1114 10.92 20.91 -34.15
N VAL A 1115 10.25 21.32 -35.24
CA VAL A 1115 10.85 21.51 -36.58
C VAL A 1115 10.57 22.88 -37.19
N SER A 1116 9.76 23.75 -36.56
CA SER A 1116 9.62 25.14 -37.03
C SER A 1116 10.70 26.09 -36.48
N ILE A 1117 11.48 25.66 -35.49
CA ILE A 1117 12.55 26.41 -34.83
C ILE A 1117 13.82 25.57 -34.65
N ASP A 1118 14.95 26.22 -34.39
CA ASP A 1118 16.11 25.60 -33.77
C ASP A 1118 15.80 25.23 -32.30
N VAL A 1119 16.15 24.01 -31.88
CA VAL A 1119 15.89 23.50 -30.52
C VAL A 1119 16.59 24.30 -29.42
N THR A 1120 17.68 25.00 -29.72
CA THR A 1120 18.35 25.93 -28.78
C THR A 1120 17.49 27.15 -28.45
N ASN A 1121 16.56 27.51 -29.34
CA ASN A 1121 15.62 28.61 -29.14
C ASN A 1121 14.29 28.18 -28.49
N TRP A 1122 14.15 26.90 -28.15
CA TRP A 1122 12.92 26.32 -27.59
C TRP A 1122 12.66 26.83 -26.16
N LYS A 1123 11.72 27.77 -26.02
CA LYS A 1123 11.46 28.46 -24.75
C LYS A 1123 10.87 27.53 -23.68
N ARG A 1124 11.46 27.57 -22.47
CA ARG A 1124 11.01 26.84 -21.26
C ARG A 1124 9.69 27.34 -20.66
N SER A 1125 9.19 28.49 -21.13
CA SER A 1125 7.99 29.15 -20.64
C SER A 1125 7.39 30.08 -21.72
N LEU A 1126 6.15 30.51 -21.52
CA LEU A 1126 5.56 31.65 -22.21
C LEU A 1126 5.46 32.83 -21.23
N ASN A 1127 6.21 33.90 -21.48
CA ASN A 1127 6.15 35.13 -20.71
C ASN A 1127 4.95 36.00 -21.14
N LEU A 1128 3.97 36.18 -20.26
CA LEU A 1128 2.75 36.94 -20.53
C LEU A 1128 2.98 38.46 -20.54
N ALA A 1129 3.99 38.98 -19.84
CA ALA A 1129 4.30 40.41 -19.84
C ALA A 1129 4.75 40.87 -21.24
N ALA A 1130 5.71 40.14 -21.81
CA ALA A 1130 6.22 40.36 -23.16
C ALA A 1130 5.14 40.13 -24.25
N LEU A 1131 4.26 39.14 -24.06
CA LEU A 1131 3.13 38.89 -24.97
C LEU A 1131 2.09 40.03 -24.95
N ALA A 1132 1.87 40.66 -23.79
CA ALA A 1132 0.91 41.74 -23.61
C ALA A 1132 1.50 43.15 -23.87
N GLY A 1133 2.83 43.28 -23.98
CA GLY A 1133 3.51 44.57 -24.14
C GLY A 1133 3.65 45.37 -22.84
N PHE A 1134 3.84 44.68 -21.72
CA PHE A 1134 4.11 45.31 -20.42
C PHE A 1134 5.60 45.24 -20.07
N ASP A 1135 6.29 46.39 -20.14
CA ASP A 1135 7.73 46.48 -19.85
C ASP A 1135 8.04 46.58 -18.33
N ASP A 1136 7.07 47.03 -17.52
CA ASP A 1136 7.20 47.20 -16.07
C ASP A 1136 6.09 46.41 -15.34
N ILE A 1137 6.34 45.12 -15.08
CA ILE A 1137 5.53 44.29 -14.19
C ILE A 1137 6.32 44.03 -12.90
N PRO A 1138 5.75 44.28 -11.71
CA PRO A 1138 6.39 43.94 -10.44
C PRO A 1138 6.76 42.45 -10.34
N SER A 1139 8.02 42.16 -9.99
CA SER A 1139 8.62 40.82 -10.02
C SER A 1139 7.95 39.76 -9.12
N PHE A 1140 7.05 40.17 -8.22
CA PHE A 1140 6.26 39.25 -7.39
C PHE A 1140 5.04 38.65 -8.11
N ILE A 1141 4.69 39.16 -9.30
CA ILE A 1141 3.55 38.72 -10.12
C ILE A 1141 4.00 37.57 -11.04
N PRO A 1142 3.23 36.46 -11.16
CA PRO A 1142 3.60 35.33 -11.97
C PRO A 1142 3.33 35.58 -13.46
N THR A 1143 4.40 35.78 -14.21
CA THR A 1143 4.41 36.11 -15.65
C THR A 1143 4.76 34.92 -16.55
N GLU A 1144 5.47 33.91 -16.02
CA GLU A 1144 5.99 32.77 -16.78
C GLU A 1144 5.01 31.59 -16.73
N VAL A 1145 4.28 31.36 -17.82
CA VAL A 1145 3.44 30.18 -17.99
C VAL A 1145 4.35 28.98 -18.29
N LEU A 1146 4.38 28.00 -17.39
CA LEU A 1146 5.12 26.73 -17.57
C LEU A 1146 4.25 25.65 -18.20
N MET A 1147 2.94 25.72 -17.97
CA MET A 1147 1.95 24.83 -18.54
C MET A 1147 0.71 25.63 -18.92
N ALA A 1148 0.18 25.38 -20.12
CA ALA A 1148 -1.18 25.71 -20.49
C ALA A 1148 -1.75 24.55 -21.32
N GLU A 1149 -3.01 24.20 -21.08
CA GLU A 1149 -3.77 23.20 -21.84
C GLU A 1149 -5.18 23.72 -22.10
N LEU A 1150 -5.62 23.60 -23.36
CA LEU A 1150 -7.02 23.65 -23.77
C LEU A 1150 -7.41 22.25 -24.25
N ARG A 1151 -8.53 21.70 -23.77
CA ARG A 1151 -9.07 20.42 -24.27
C ARG A 1151 -10.58 20.52 -24.52
N ALA A 1152 -11.03 20.17 -25.72
CA ALA A 1152 -12.42 20.16 -26.14
C ALA A 1152 -12.85 18.79 -26.69
N ASN A 1153 -14.05 18.32 -26.37
CA ASN A 1153 -14.61 17.03 -26.80
C ASN A 1153 -16.15 17.09 -26.86
N LYS A 1154 -16.83 15.94 -27.06
CA LYS A 1154 -18.31 15.86 -27.08
C LYS A 1154 -19.02 16.20 -25.74
N LYS A 1155 -18.30 16.34 -24.62
CA LYS A 1155 -18.85 16.64 -23.29
C LYS A 1155 -18.67 18.11 -22.88
N GLY A 1156 -17.57 18.75 -23.27
CA GLY A 1156 -17.27 20.13 -22.91
C GLY A 1156 -15.97 20.68 -23.49
N VAL A 1157 -15.60 21.88 -23.04
CA VAL A 1157 -14.26 22.45 -23.15
C VAL A 1157 -13.66 22.64 -21.76
N SER A 1158 -12.35 22.50 -21.63
CA SER A 1158 -11.61 22.72 -20.40
C SER A 1158 -10.32 23.47 -20.69
N PHE A 1159 -9.89 24.27 -19.72
CA PHE A 1159 -8.68 25.06 -19.72
C PHE A 1159 -7.94 24.77 -18.41
N SER A 1160 -6.64 24.52 -18.48
CA SER A 1160 -5.81 24.49 -17.28
C SER A 1160 -4.45 25.12 -17.55
N GLY A 1161 -3.76 25.55 -16.51
CA GLY A 1161 -2.43 26.10 -16.65
C GLY A 1161 -1.76 26.39 -15.31
N THR A 1162 -0.45 26.60 -15.34
CA THR A 1162 0.36 26.95 -14.18
C THR A 1162 1.38 28.01 -14.53
N MET A 1163 1.38 29.10 -13.78
CA MET A 1163 2.23 30.26 -13.93
C MET A 1163 3.17 30.40 -12.73
N LYS A 1164 4.39 30.87 -12.95
CA LYS A 1164 5.38 31.19 -11.90
C LYS A 1164 5.96 32.60 -12.13
N PRO A 1165 6.53 33.26 -11.11
CA PRO A 1165 7.22 34.53 -11.28
C PRO A 1165 8.58 34.30 -11.94
N THR A 1166 9.03 35.26 -12.73
CA THR A 1166 10.45 35.36 -13.09
C THR A 1166 11.27 35.50 -11.79
N PRO A 1167 12.33 34.70 -11.57
CA PRO A 1167 13.10 34.77 -10.33
C PRO A 1167 13.62 36.20 -10.05
N PRO A 1168 13.39 36.75 -8.85
CA PRO A 1168 13.75 38.12 -8.51
C PRO A 1168 15.26 38.31 -8.48
N VAL A 1169 15.75 39.39 -9.10
CA VAL A 1169 17.18 39.71 -9.19
C VAL A 1169 17.58 40.60 -8.02
N GLY A 1170 18.09 40.02 -6.93
CA GLY A 1170 18.63 40.75 -5.79
C GLY A 1170 18.96 39.89 -4.57
N ALA A 1171 19.70 40.46 -3.62
CA ALA A 1171 20.07 39.81 -2.35
C ALA A 1171 19.02 40.01 -1.23
N VAL A 1172 17.93 40.74 -1.48
CA VAL A 1172 16.87 41.00 -0.50
C VAL A 1172 15.77 39.92 -0.62
N PRO A 1173 15.29 39.31 0.48
CA PRO A 1173 14.21 38.32 0.42
C PRO A 1173 12.90 39.00 0.00
N THR A 1174 12.41 38.68 -1.19
CA THR A 1174 11.13 39.20 -1.71
C THR A 1174 9.98 38.24 -1.45
N PHE A 1175 8.85 38.77 -1.00
CA PHE A 1175 7.58 38.05 -0.99
C PHE A 1175 7.08 37.87 -2.43
N SER A 1176 6.73 36.65 -2.83
CA SER A 1176 6.31 36.34 -4.21
C SER A 1176 5.09 35.42 -4.26
N ILE A 1177 4.24 35.62 -5.26
CA ILE A 1177 3.28 34.59 -5.66
C ILE A 1177 4.09 33.58 -6.48
N ALA A 1178 4.37 32.41 -5.89
CA ALA A 1178 5.29 31.44 -6.47
C ALA A 1178 4.67 30.58 -7.56
N GLU A 1179 3.37 30.33 -7.46
CA GLU A 1179 2.65 29.45 -8.37
C GLU A 1179 1.17 29.84 -8.40
N VAL A 1180 0.61 30.02 -9.59
CA VAL A 1180 -0.83 30.19 -9.81
C VAL A 1180 -1.29 29.11 -10.76
N THR A 1181 -2.23 28.29 -10.31
CA THR A 1181 -2.81 27.21 -11.09
C THR A 1181 -4.29 27.47 -11.34
N LEU A 1182 -4.68 27.43 -12.60
CA LEU A 1182 -6.07 27.52 -13.05
C LEU A 1182 -6.52 26.14 -13.53
N LEU A 1183 -7.71 25.69 -13.12
CA LEU A 1183 -8.45 24.61 -13.75
C LEU A 1183 -9.89 25.09 -13.98
N VAL A 1184 -10.37 25.05 -15.21
CA VAL A 1184 -11.71 25.50 -15.61
C VAL A 1184 -12.30 24.50 -16.59
N SER A 1185 -13.59 24.20 -16.46
CA SER A 1185 -14.35 23.44 -17.46
C SER A 1185 -15.73 24.05 -17.71
N TYR A 1186 -16.21 23.88 -18.93
CA TYR A 1186 -17.58 24.21 -19.33
C TYR A 1186 -18.16 23.01 -20.07
N GLN A 1187 -19.16 22.38 -19.46
CA GLN A 1187 -19.88 21.26 -20.04
C GLN A 1187 -20.95 21.77 -21.02
N TRP A 1188 -21.03 21.17 -22.19
CA TRP A 1188 -22.07 21.50 -23.16
C TRP A 1188 -23.45 21.11 -22.59
N GLY A 1189 -24.41 22.02 -22.63
CA GLY A 1189 -25.77 21.71 -22.21
C GLY A 1189 -26.39 20.63 -23.10
N SER A 1190 -26.98 19.60 -22.50
CA SER A 1190 -27.63 18.50 -23.23
C SER A 1190 -28.66 19.04 -24.23
N PRO A 1191 -28.67 18.58 -25.50
CA PRO A 1191 -29.60 19.07 -26.52
C PRO A 1191 -31.03 18.62 -26.22
N SER A 1192 -31.80 19.49 -25.56
CA SER A 1192 -33.21 19.28 -25.30
C SER A 1192 -34.00 19.33 -26.61
N MET A 1193 -34.63 18.22 -27.01
CA MET A 1193 -35.35 18.07 -28.29
C MET A 1193 -36.68 18.87 -28.40
N ALA A 1194 -36.81 20.00 -27.70
CA ALA A 1194 -38.02 20.82 -27.72
C ALA A 1194 -37.71 22.32 -27.52
N VAL A 1195 -37.98 23.10 -28.58
CA VAL A 1195 -38.09 24.58 -28.61
C VAL A 1195 -36.78 25.37 -28.39
N MET A 1196 -36.64 26.48 -29.14
CA MET A 1196 -35.44 27.32 -29.30
C MET A 1196 -34.99 28.09 -28.03
N ASN A 1197 -34.60 27.38 -26.98
CA ASN A 1197 -33.76 27.90 -25.91
C ASN A 1197 -32.41 27.20 -25.97
N LEU A 1198 -31.31 27.96 -26.02
CA LEU A 1198 -29.96 27.40 -25.92
C LEU A 1198 -29.83 26.63 -24.59
N PRO A 1199 -29.44 25.35 -24.59
CA PRO A 1199 -29.36 24.58 -23.36
C PRO A 1199 -28.24 25.16 -22.49
N LYS A 1200 -28.59 25.54 -21.26
CA LYS A 1200 -27.63 26.10 -20.28
C LYS A 1200 -26.56 25.04 -19.99
N GLY A 1201 -25.34 25.29 -20.45
CA GLY A 1201 -24.17 24.51 -20.03
C GLY A 1201 -23.72 24.88 -18.63
N THR A 1202 -22.92 24.01 -18.01
CA THR A 1202 -22.47 24.15 -16.63
C THR A 1202 -20.99 24.54 -16.64
N PHE A 1203 -20.65 25.64 -15.98
CA PHE A 1203 -19.27 26.06 -15.74
C PHE A 1203 -18.82 25.56 -14.36
N THR A 1204 -17.66 24.91 -14.28
CA THR A 1204 -17.00 24.53 -13.04
C THR A 1204 -15.54 24.96 -13.09
N GLY A 1205 -14.93 25.26 -11.94
CA GLY A 1205 -13.52 25.66 -11.93
C GLY A 1205 -12.94 25.89 -10.55
N THR A 1206 -11.62 25.84 -10.49
CA THR A 1206 -10.79 26.05 -9.32
C THR A 1206 -9.63 26.96 -9.71
N PHE A 1207 -9.42 28.00 -8.92
CA PHE A 1207 -8.30 28.92 -9.07
C PHE A 1207 -7.49 28.89 -7.78
N ALA A 1208 -6.24 28.42 -7.87
CA ALA A 1208 -5.37 28.20 -6.73
C ALA A 1208 -4.14 29.12 -6.82
N ILE A 1209 -3.92 29.90 -5.77
CA ILE A 1209 -2.72 30.72 -5.57
C ILE A 1209 -1.87 30.07 -4.50
N LYS A 1210 -0.55 30.01 -4.71
CA LYS A 1210 0.44 29.53 -3.74
C LYS A 1210 1.56 30.57 -3.64
N ALA A 1211 1.75 31.11 -2.44
CA ALA A 1211 2.80 32.08 -2.16
C ALA A 1211 4.04 31.40 -1.57
N LEU A 1212 5.24 31.91 -1.93
CA LEU A 1212 6.48 31.59 -1.24
C LEU A 1212 7.18 32.90 -0.88
N LEU A 1213 7.63 32.99 0.37
CA LEU A 1213 8.72 33.87 0.72
C LEU A 1213 10.02 33.17 0.30
N GLN A 1214 10.65 33.66 -0.78
CA GLN A 1214 11.94 33.15 -1.22
C GLN A 1214 13.07 33.74 -0.35
N PRO A 1215 14.04 32.94 0.10
CA PRO A 1215 15.24 33.44 0.75
C PRO A 1215 16.19 34.10 -0.27
N PRO A 1216 17.15 34.93 0.16
CA PRO A 1216 18.23 35.43 -0.69
C PRO A 1216 19.02 34.32 -1.37
N LYS A 1217 19.57 34.58 -2.56
CA LYS A 1217 20.49 33.64 -3.25
C LYS A 1217 21.72 33.25 -2.42
N GLU A 1218 22.15 34.12 -1.50
CA GLU A 1218 23.32 33.93 -0.63
C GLU A 1218 22.99 33.24 0.72
N ALA A 1219 21.72 32.94 0.99
CA ALA A 1219 21.29 32.41 2.28
C ALA A 1219 21.62 30.92 2.43
N LYS A 1220 22.79 30.62 3.01
CA LYS A 1220 23.31 29.25 3.23
C LYS A 1220 22.37 28.29 3.97
N PHE A 1221 21.33 28.76 4.66
CA PHE A 1221 20.36 27.91 5.36
C PHE A 1221 18.91 28.45 5.32
N GLY A 1222 18.05 27.79 4.54
CA GLY A 1222 16.59 27.93 4.66
C GLY A 1222 15.81 27.54 3.41
N GLU A 1223 14.87 26.60 3.53
CA GLU A 1223 13.91 26.32 2.45
C GLU A 1223 12.90 27.50 2.28
N PRO A 1224 12.37 27.72 1.06
CA PRO A 1224 11.32 28.70 0.81
C PRO A 1224 10.12 28.50 1.73
N THR A 1225 9.70 29.57 2.42
CA THR A 1225 8.63 29.45 3.41
C THR A 1225 7.28 29.49 2.69
N GLN A 1226 6.61 28.35 2.60
CA GLN A 1226 5.30 28.25 1.96
C GLN A 1226 4.19 28.86 2.80
N LEU A 1227 3.42 29.73 2.15
CA LEU A 1227 2.12 30.21 2.61
C LEU A 1227 1.06 29.64 1.65
N ARG A 1228 0.05 29.00 2.22
CA ARG A 1228 -1.14 28.46 1.55
C ARG A 1228 -2.37 29.19 2.05
#